data_AF-A0A6A4VCC3-F1
#
_entry.id   AF-A0A6A4VCC3-F1
#
_cell.length_a   1.000
_cell.length_b   1.000
_cell.length_c   1.000
_cell.angle_alpha   90.00
_cell.angle_beta   90.00
_cell.angle_gamma   90.00
#
_symmetry.space_group_name_H-M   'P 1'
#
loop_
_entity.id
_entity.type
_entity.pdbx_description
1 polymer ?
#
loop_
_entity_poly.entity_id
_entity_poly.type
_entity_poly.pdbx_seq_one_letter_code
_entity_poly.pdbx_strand_id
1 'polypeptide(L)'
;MNPFLESEEPPGVSAAAAGPSTVSVAPTATSSALADDPPTISIDEIAKKLLRENFYLTALELHLELAELGAELPRLRSFFSNPGNFERQTPFKPELGGQLPRTSSQATLDSIDLGRYSEDGERLADERTALLEFELRKAHDTIKSLRANLTGATELNTPDHGGDRPITDDDPIKPHEKRALNFLINEYLLRHGYKLTSIAFSDENEDQDVEDWDDVGLNVAKPPDLLHFFREGGSRPSEPPAPPPPPTPPPGTDCECQTDEDPVHAQLQNDITALMDKIEVLESQLSAVRSFAADAAAAADTAESVIHGVSTASPAADGAGDSTASGDESLESELARTESQNRLNALKMAGREAQPPSPESSAAPERFRRAVLAACIHEQSEGAADETIERLQLEVAQLSSSPEQAVLQLARCLPHIVPNVILAKREELIPLLLSAIQLHPDVRQRDVLLNLLFNLIKRPDAQQRAVILAGFRSLVARLCPGRLEEEVLPQCWEQISHKYFERRLLVAEACAVLAPFIPPELRGSLVWSMLHQMVTDEKEAAVREAAIRSLAVVLVHCDDDDKFSQAWDLTARLLEDRCEPVQRSAAELLLPVVARWASQLGRLSDRLVPHALSAARQAAQRQPADWTVSVWIQVLMTLLDQAFLWVVSAGPHLDRVENDSMGITSDRLPSQEGPLSDLEVLHGDGRRLRHMVAAFDEYVTQEWYRVWPALEWLTNECVPELFRLAEVLPLSFPDAVYEMAALLRHTAHLVGPTIADSKLWPCCESRLRGAAAADAPPPGLTSALLPAVCAGLLAAPLPDADARLARTLEDALYLSAACRLTGEPLAAAVRLLLEYPERHAALLDLLWKGVMHSVVEVRETTAQLAGMLVPEVPETVLTARVLPALVTLASDPQQLVRRAVVPALGLVLETQPGREPSEKARLQVTALCQDAALAGPLAAALGRAAAAGRHTEFCLSRLAELSARRAPADAPTLLDAYTALACGHVAGEAVSRDVLPALRSVICLLHSCSTLRLIVILIVTRLISLAIE
;
A
#
# COMPACT_ATOMS: atom_id res chain seq x y z
N MET A 1 -13.13 -1.78 -55.01
CA MET A 1 -13.02 -1.65 -56.49
C MET A 1 -12.17 -2.82 -56.99
N ASN A 2 -12.53 -3.66 -57.95
CA ASN A 2 -13.81 -4.03 -58.60
C ASN A 2 -13.57 -5.41 -59.26
N PRO A 3 -14.58 -6.18 -59.73
CA PRO A 3 -16.03 -5.97 -59.64
C PRO A 3 -16.77 -7.19 -59.00
N PHE A 4 -18.09 -7.07 -58.79
CA PHE A 4 -19.10 -7.86 -59.51
C PHE A 4 -20.48 -7.21 -59.34
N LEU A 5 -21.39 -7.46 -60.27
CA LEU A 5 -22.74 -6.87 -60.36
C LEU A 5 -23.81 -7.97 -60.40
N GLU A 6 -25.07 -7.55 -60.53
CA GLU A 6 -26.31 -8.36 -60.67
C GLU A 6 -26.88 -8.85 -59.31
N SER A 7 -28.09 -8.50 -58.83
CA SER A 7 -29.45 -8.33 -59.42
C SER A 7 -30.19 -9.66 -59.63
N GLU A 8 -31.51 -9.80 -59.38
CA GLU A 8 -32.53 -8.85 -58.90
C GLU A 8 -33.78 -9.58 -58.36
N GLU A 9 -34.42 -8.99 -57.32
CA GLU A 9 -35.88 -8.90 -57.06
C GLU A 9 -36.86 -10.13 -57.03
N PRO A 10 -38.11 -9.96 -56.53
CA PRO A 10 -39.01 -11.05 -56.11
C PRO A 10 -40.24 -11.24 -57.05
N PRO A 11 -41.31 -11.90 -56.55
CA PRO A 11 -42.62 -11.23 -56.62
C PRO A 11 -43.48 -11.38 -55.34
N GLY A 12 -44.58 -10.61 -55.26
CA GLY A 12 -45.66 -10.77 -54.27
C GLY A 12 -46.62 -11.94 -54.58
N VAL A 13 -47.92 -11.90 -54.22
CA VAL A 13 -48.79 -10.77 -53.87
C VAL A 13 -49.97 -11.24 -53.00
N SER A 14 -50.61 -10.29 -52.29
CA SER A 14 -52.05 -10.23 -51.95
C SER A 14 -52.45 -10.43 -50.47
N ALA A 15 -53.54 -9.76 -50.07
CA ALA A 15 -54.01 -9.60 -48.69
C ALA A 15 -55.55 -9.62 -48.59
N ALA A 16 -56.10 -9.99 -47.43
CA ALA A 16 -57.52 -9.78 -47.11
C ALA A 16 -57.85 -9.77 -45.59
N ALA A 17 -58.21 -8.58 -45.09
CA ALA A 17 -59.29 -8.24 -44.15
C ALA A 17 -59.68 -9.11 -42.91
N ALA A 18 -59.73 -8.40 -41.77
CA ALA A 18 -60.79 -8.37 -40.74
C ALA A 18 -60.87 -9.45 -39.60
N GLY A 19 -61.11 -8.95 -38.38
CA GLY A 19 -61.63 -9.69 -37.20
C GLY A 19 -63.16 -9.75 -37.17
N PRO A 20 -63.83 -10.03 -36.02
CA PRO A 20 -64.16 -8.91 -35.10
C PRO A 20 -64.45 -9.23 -33.58
N SER A 21 -64.39 -8.19 -32.73
CA SER A 21 -65.24 -7.85 -31.53
C SER A 21 -65.47 -8.89 -30.38
N THR A 22 -65.90 -8.56 -29.14
CA THR A 22 -66.49 -7.37 -28.42
C THR A 22 -65.68 -7.09 -27.11
N VAL A 23 -66.01 -6.36 -26.03
CA VAL A 23 -67.19 -5.70 -25.35
C VAL A 23 -66.60 -4.44 -24.62
N SER A 24 -67.15 -3.20 -24.54
CA SER A 24 -68.38 -2.63 -23.93
C SER A 24 -68.44 -2.65 -22.37
N VAL A 25 -68.90 -1.64 -21.60
CA VAL A 25 -69.27 -0.22 -21.91
C VAL A 25 -69.31 0.70 -20.63
N ALA A 26 -68.69 1.89 -20.70
CA ALA A 26 -69.12 3.25 -20.24
C ALA A 26 -69.76 3.50 -18.82
N PRO A 27 -70.45 4.64 -18.52
CA PRO A 27 -69.89 6.01 -18.28
C PRO A 27 -70.50 6.79 -17.06
N THR A 28 -70.00 8.01 -16.76
CA THR A 28 -70.83 9.20 -16.40
C THR A 28 -70.07 10.55 -16.46
N ALA A 29 -70.82 11.66 -16.50
CA ALA A 29 -70.35 13.06 -16.36
C ALA A 29 -71.05 13.71 -15.11
N THR A 30 -71.00 15.01 -14.74
CA THR A 30 -70.83 16.26 -15.51
C THR A 30 -70.60 17.49 -14.60
N SER A 31 -69.90 18.51 -15.11
CA SER A 31 -70.19 19.97 -14.98
C SER A 31 -69.91 20.80 -13.70
N SER A 32 -69.32 21.99 -13.95
CA SER A 32 -69.53 23.30 -13.27
C SER A 32 -68.89 23.58 -11.89
N ALA A 33 -68.36 24.78 -11.58
CA ALA A 33 -67.79 25.90 -12.37
C ALA A 33 -67.16 26.98 -11.43
N LEU A 34 -66.24 27.81 -11.95
CA LEU A 34 -65.83 29.15 -11.48
C LEU A 34 -65.23 29.30 -10.04
N ALA A 35 -63.91 29.53 -9.95
CA ALA A 35 -63.32 30.80 -9.49
C ALA A 35 -61.77 30.78 -9.58
N ASP A 36 -61.19 31.84 -10.17
CA ASP A 36 -59.82 32.36 -10.06
C ASP A 36 -58.64 31.36 -9.83
N ASP A 37 -58.10 30.80 -10.93
CA ASP A 37 -56.74 30.26 -10.96
C ASP A 37 -55.69 31.40 -10.98
N PRO A 38 -54.54 31.27 -10.26
CA PRO A 38 -53.42 32.19 -10.38
C PRO A 38 -52.73 32.09 -11.75
N PRO A 39 -51.98 33.12 -12.20
CA PRO A 39 -51.45 33.18 -13.57
C PRO A 39 -50.44 32.05 -13.85
N THR A 40 -50.86 31.08 -14.65
CA THR A 40 -49.99 30.05 -15.21
C THR A 40 -49.08 30.68 -16.26
N ILE A 41 -47.81 30.89 -15.88
CA ILE A 41 -46.81 31.56 -16.72
C ILE A 41 -46.70 30.83 -18.06
N SER A 42 -46.97 31.55 -19.15
CA SER A 42 -47.00 30.94 -20.49
C SER A 42 -45.58 30.72 -21.03
N ILE A 43 -45.40 29.72 -21.91
CA ILE A 43 -44.08 29.40 -22.48
C ILE A 43 -43.53 30.59 -23.32
N ASP A 44 -44.41 31.41 -23.91
CA ASP A 44 -44.01 32.66 -24.58
C ASP A 44 -43.50 33.73 -23.59
N GLU A 45 -43.98 33.75 -22.35
CA GLU A 45 -43.43 34.62 -21.29
C GLU A 45 -42.09 34.14 -20.76
N ILE A 46 -41.90 32.82 -20.63
CA ILE A 46 -40.59 32.22 -20.31
C ILE A 46 -39.59 32.58 -21.42
N ALA A 47 -39.91 32.29 -22.69
CA ALA A 47 -39.10 32.65 -23.85
C ALA A 47 -38.78 34.17 -23.91
N LYS A 48 -39.77 35.02 -23.60
CA LYS A 48 -39.62 36.48 -23.53
C LYS A 48 -38.77 36.96 -22.35
N LYS A 49 -38.69 36.20 -21.25
CA LYS A 49 -37.81 36.48 -20.10
C LYS A 49 -36.37 36.07 -20.43
N LEU A 50 -36.15 34.84 -20.91
CA LEU A 50 -34.84 34.34 -21.32
C LEU A 50 -34.16 35.25 -22.36
N LEU A 51 -34.88 35.65 -23.42
CA LEU A 51 -34.37 36.58 -24.44
C LEU A 51 -34.14 38.02 -23.94
N ARG A 52 -34.71 38.41 -22.79
CA ARG A 52 -34.54 39.73 -22.16
C ARG A 52 -33.38 39.76 -21.17
N GLU A 53 -33.13 38.65 -20.49
CA GLU A 53 -32.09 38.49 -19.47
C GLU A 53 -30.84 37.79 -20.04
N ASN A 54 -30.75 37.71 -21.37
CA ASN A 54 -29.62 37.25 -22.18
C ASN A 54 -29.26 35.75 -22.04
N PHE A 55 -30.16 34.93 -21.51
CA PHE A 55 -30.05 33.46 -21.46
C PHE A 55 -30.31 32.84 -22.85
N TYR A 56 -29.44 33.15 -23.81
CA TYR A 56 -29.64 32.80 -25.22
C TYR A 56 -29.43 31.32 -25.53
N LEU A 57 -28.58 30.61 -24.76
CA LEU A 57 -28.35 29.17 -24.96
C LEU A 57 -29.59 28.37 -24.51
N THR A 58 -30.04 28.61 -23.28
CA THR A 58 -31.28 28.07 -22.70
C THR A 58 -32.53 28.45 -23.54
N ALA A 59 -32.54 29.63 -24.18
CA ALA A 59 -33.59 30.01 -25.12
C ALA A 59 -33.50 29.32 -26.50
N LEU A 60 -32.30 28.92 -26.94
CA LEU A 60 -32.08 28.16 -28.20
C LEU A 60 -32.48 26.70 -28.01
N GLU A 61 -32.15 26.09 -26.88
CA GLU A 61 -32.53 24.71 -26.57
C GLU A 61 -34.05 24.59 -26.38
N LEU A 62 -34.67 25.54 -25.66
CA LEU A 62 -36.13 25.67 -25.62
C LEU A 62 -36.76 25.88 -27.02
N HIS A 63 -36.06 26.54 -27.95
CA HIS A 63 -36.53 26.64 -29.34
C HIS A 63 -36.47 25.29 -30.05
N LEU A 64 -35.37 24.54 -29.89
CA LEU A 64 -35.13 23.26 -30.54
C LEU A 64 -36.09 22.17 -30.03
N GLU A 65 -36.27 22.01 -28.72
CA GLU A 65 -37.24 21.07 -28.16
C GLU A 65 -38.67 21.35 -28.64
N LEU A 66 -39.08 22.64 -28.67
CA LEU A 66 -40.37 23.04 -29.20
C LEU A 66 -40.50 22.83 -30.72
N ALA A 67 -39.39 22.86 -31.48
CA ALA A 67 -39.39 22.55 -32.90
C ALA A 67 -39.49 21.03 -33.16
N GLU A 68 -38.79 20.19 -32.38
CA GLU A 68 -38.90 18.73 -32.45
C GLU A 68 -40.29 18.23 -32.05
N LEU A 69 -40.94 18.89 -31.09
CA LEU A 69 -42.35 18.66 -30.72
C LEU A 69 -43.36 19.30 -31.69
N GLY A 70 -42.91 19.99 -32.74
CA GLY A 70 -43.76 20.58 -33.78
C GLY A 70 -44.56 21.82 -33.35
N ALA A 71 -44.17 22.47 -32.25
CA ALA A 71 -44.88 23.54 -31.57
C ALA A 71 -44.03 24.83 -31.45
N GLU A 72 -43.37 25.24 -32.54
CA GLU A 72 -42.47 26.40 -32.58
C GLU A 72 -43.09 27.71 -32.06
N LEU A 73 -42.42 28.37 -31.13
CA LEU A 73 -42.75 29.74 -30.73
C LEU A 73 -42.22 30.77 -31.74
N PRO A 74 -43.07 31.62 -32.36
CA PRO A 74 -42.62 32.61 -33.35
C PRO A 74 -41.60 33.62 -32.80
N ARG A 75 -41.61 33.89 -31.49
CA ARG A 75 -40.68 34.80 -30.82
C ARG A 75 -39.25 34.26 -30.81
N LEU A 76 -39.05 33.00 -30.43
CA LEU A 76 -37.75 32.34 -30.46
C LEU A 76 -37.29 32.18 -31.91
N ARG A 77 -38.15 31.67 -32.79
CA ARG A 77 -37.84 31.48 -34.21
C ARG A 77 -37.38 32.77 -34.88
N SER A 78 -38.10 33.89 -34.69
CA SER A 78 -37.70 35.19 -35.28
C SER A 78 -36.47 35.82 -34.63
N PHE A 79 -36.10 35.43 -33.42
CA PHE A 79 -34.83 35.82 -32.80
C PHE A 79 -33.65 35.05 -33.40
N PHE A 80 -33.73 33.71 -33.45
CA PHE A 80 -32.63 32.87 -33.95
C PHE A 80 -32.50 32.84 -35.49
N SER A 81 -33.57 33.12 -36.24
CA SER A 81 -33.51 33.20 -37.71
C SER A 81 -33.06 34.56 -38.27
N ASN A 82 -32.56 35.47 -37.42
CA ASN A 82 -31.98 36.76 -37.85
C ASN A 82 -30.49 36.83 -37.44
N PRO A 83 -29.54 36.61 -38.37
CA PRO A 83 -28.10 36.63 -38.07
C PRO A 83 -27.62 37.92 -37.39
N GLY A 84 -28.19 39.07 -37.79
CA GLY A 84 -27.85 40.38 -37.25
C GLY A 84 -28.18 40.62 -35.77
N ASN A 85 -28.86 39.67 -35.11
CA ASN A 85 -29.01 39.67 -33.65
C ASN A 85 -27.71 39.25 -32.93
N PHE A 86 -26.91 38.37 -33.56
CA PHE A 86 -25.68 37.82 -32.99
C PHE A 86 -24.45 38.67 -33.36
N GLU A 87 -24.47 39.30 -34.54
CA GLU A 87 -23.45 40.24 -35.06
C GLU A 87 -23.27 41.54 -34.23
N ARG A 88 -23.94 41.70 -33.08
CA ARG A 88 -23.98 42.96 -32.31
C ARG A 88 -23.74 42.84 -30.81
N GLN A 89 -23.47 41.65 -30.27
CA GLN A 89 -23.12 41.48 -28.85
C GLN A 89 -21.66 41.05 -28.61
N THR A 90 -20.82 41.08 -29.64
CA THR A 90 -19.40 40.78 -29.54
C THR A 90 -18.53 42.01 -29.89
N PRO A 91 -17.99 42.74 -28.90
CA PRO A 91 -16.85 43.63 -29.09
C PRO A 91 -15.55 42.81 -29.23
N PHE A 92 -15.55 41.78 -30.07
CA PHE A 92 -14.41 40.92 -30.35
C PHE A 92 -13.79 41.25 -31.73
N LYS A 93 -12.47 41.29 -31.76
CA LYS A 93 -11.65 41.25 -32.99
C LYS A 93 -11.12 39.81 -33.18
N PRO A 94 -10.68 39.43 -34.40
CA PRO A 94 -11.20 38.17 -34.95
C PRO A 94 -10.34 36.92 -34.75
N GLU A 95 -11.06 35.80 -34.65
CA GLU A 95 -10.81 34.47 -35.24
C GLU A 95 -10.12 34.47 -36.64
N LEU A 96 -9.55 33.38 -37.19
CA LEU A 96 -9.35 31.97 -36.78
C LEU A 96 -8.30 31.32 -37.74
N GLY A 97 -7.84 30.09 -37.46
CA GLY A 97 -6.90 29.38 -38.35
C GLY A 97 -6.84 27.83 -38.40
N GLY A 98 -7.37 27.06 -37.43
CA GLY A 98 -7.05 25.62 -37.32
C GLY A 98 -8.25 24.66 -37.12
N GLN A 99 -8.32 23.58 -37.92
CA GLN A 99 -9.41 22.59 -37.87
C GLN A 99 -9.21 21.51 -36.78
N LEU A 100 -10.31 21.06 -36.15
CA LEU A 100 -10.35 19.92 -35.22
C LEU A 100 -9.86 18.61 -35.88
N PRO A 101 -8.74 18.00 -35.42
CA PRO A 101 -8.28 16.71 -35.93
C PRO A 101 -9.13 15.56 -35.39
N ARG A 102 -9.67 14.74 -36.28
CA ARG A 102 -10.41 13.52 -35.92
C ARG A 102 -9.43 12.40 -35.59
N THR A 103 -9.75 11.56 -34.60
CA THR A 103 -8.92 10.42 -34.22
C THR A 103 -8.78 9.41 -35.37
N SER A 104 -7.56 8.91 -35.58
CA SER A 104 -7.26 7.82 -36.50
C SER A 104 -6.28 6.83 -35.86
N SER A 105 -6.62 5.55 -35.95
CA SER A 105 -5.75 4.43 -35.57
C SER A 105 -5.36 3.64 -36.83
N GLN A 106 -4.26 2.89 -36.74
CA GLN A 106 -3.66 2.06 -37.80
C GLN A 106 -2.98 2.82 -38.97
N ALA A 107 -1.70 3.11 -38.78
CA ALA A 107 -0.69 2.99 -39.83
C ALA A 107 0.57 2.34 -39.22
N THR A 108 1.27 1.51 -39.98
CA THR A 108 2.44 0.73 -39.52
C THR A 108 3.75 1.41 -39.91
N LEU A 109 4.82 1.10 -39.18
CA LEU A 109 6.24 1.40 -39.45
C LEU A 109 6.57 1.69 -40.93
N ASP A 110 7.11 2.88 -41.21
CA ASP A 110 8.50 3.02 -41.67
C ASP A 110 8.97 4.49 -41.70
N SER A 111 10.27 4.69 -41.93
CA SER A 111 11.01 5.97 -42.02
C SER A 111 11.17 6.79 -40.72
N ILE A 112 12.33 6.58 -40.09
CA ILE A 112 13.02 7.57 -39.23
C ILE A 112 13.67 8.61 -40.15
N ASP A 113 13.50 9.91 -39.91
CA ASP A 113 14.65 10.82 -39.75
C ASP A 113 14.32 12.19 -39.11
N LEU A 114 15.38 12.94 -38.79
CA LEU A 114 15.42 14.20 -38.03
C LEU A 114 14.44 15.31 -38.46
N GLY A 115 13.71 15.86 -37.48
CA GLY A 115 12.82 17.02 -37.68
C GLY A 115 12.25 17.68 -36.42
N ARG A 116 12.95 17.65 -35.27
CA ARG A 116 12.47 18.26 -34.00
C ARG A 116 13.19 19.56 -33.65
N TYR A 117 12.52 20.69 -33.88
CA TYR A 117 12.68 21.95 -33.13
C TYR A 117 11.33 22.69 -33.08
N SER A 118 11.07 23.45 -32.02
CA SER A 118 9.85 24.24 -31.79
C SER A 118 8.55 23.48 -31.40
N GLU A 119 8.62 22.59 -30.40
CA GLU A 119 7.42 22.09 -29.68
C GLU A 119 7.50 22.33 -28.14
N ASP A 120 8.68 22.69 -27.61
CA ASP A 120 8.91 22.79 -26.16
C ASP A 120 8.59 24.18 -25.57
N GLY A 121 8.27 25.18 -26.40
CA GLY A 121 7.95 26.54 -25.98
C GLY A 121 6.56 26.67 -25.36
N GLU A 122 5.53 26.24 -26.08
CA GLU A 122 4.13 26.30 -25.63
C GLU A 122 3.92 25.49 -24.35
N ARG A 123 4.49 24.29 -24.26
CA ARG A 123 4.40 23.43 -23.07
C ARG A 123 4.87 24.09 -21.78
N LEU A 124 5.86 24.98 -21.83
CA LEU A 124 6.33 25.72 -20.65
C LEU A 124 5.43 26.90 -20.29
N ALA A 125 4.70 27.46 -21.26
CA ALA A 125 3.63 28.43 -20.98
C ALA A 125 2.40 27.72 -20.39
N ASP A 126 1.99 26.58 -20.95
CA ASP A 126 0.86 25.77 -20.50
C ASP A 126 1.10 25.14 -19.11
N GLU A 127 2.29 24.63 -18.82
CA GLU A 127 2.62 24.19 -17.46
C GLU A 127 2.57 25.37 -16.46
N ARG A 128 2.91 26.59 -16.89
CA ARG A 128 2.89 27.77 -16.02
C ARG A 128 1.47 28.33 -15.82
N THR A 129 0.61 28.35 -16.83
CA THR A 129 -0.80 28.71 -16.67
C THR A 129 -1.52 27.67 -15.81
N ALA A 130 -1.31 26.37 -16.06
CA ALA A 130 -1.90 25.29 -15.26
C ALA A 130 -1.44 25.33 -13.78
N LEU A 131 -0.19 25.71 -13.50
CA LEU A 131 0.29 25.91 -12.13
C LEU A 131 -0.34 27.14 -11.46
N LEU A 132 -0.41 28.29 -12.15
CA LEU A 132 -1.07 29.49 -11.62
C LEU A 132 -2.57 29.26 -11.39
N GLU A 133 -3.26 28.56 -12.29
CA GLU A 133 -4.65 28.14 -12.11
C GLU A 133 -4.82 27.21 -10.90
N PHE A 134 -3.91 26.25 -10.69
CA PHE A 134 -3.96 25.36 -9.54
C PHE A 134 -3.74 26.10 -8.21
N GLU A 135 -2.79 27.05 -8.16
CA GLU A 135 -2.56 27.87 -6.97
C GLU A 135 -3.73 28.84 -6.70
N LEU A 136 -4.34 29.40 -7.75
CA LEU A 136 -5.55 30.23 -7.65
C LEU A 136 -6.76 29.45 -7.15
N ARG A 137 -7.01 28.23 -7.67
CA ARG A 137 -8.08 27.34 -7.16
C ARG A 137 -7.87 27.06 -5.67
N LYS A 138 -6.64 26.66 -5.28
CA LYS A 138 -6.31 26.40 -3.87
C LYS A 138 -6.43 27.63 -2.97
N ALA A 139 -6.14 28.83 -3.49
CA ALA A 139 -6.37 30.08 -2.76
C ALA A 139 -7.87 30.33 -2.54
N HIS A 140 -8.70 30.12 -3.56
CA HIS A 140 -10.16 30.16 -3.43
C HIS A 140 -10.69 29.12 -2.42
N ASP A 141 -10.23 27.86 -2.46
CA ASP A 141 -10.60 26.82 -1.49
C ASP A 141 -10.26 27.24 -0.04
N THR A 142 -9.08 27.85 0.14
CA THR A 142 -8.62 28.34 1.46
C THR A 142 -9.50 29.49 1.96
N ILE A 143 -9.88 30.44 1.10
CA ILE A 143 -10.82 31.51 1.44
C ILE A 143 -12.24 30.94 1.69
N LYS A 144 -12.68 29.93 0.92
CA LYS A 144 -13.97 29.25 1.11
C LYS A 144 -14.06 28.64 2.51
N SER A 145 -13.02 27.93 2.92
CA SER A 145 -12.88 27.38 4.29
C SER A 145 -12.80 28.48 5.37
N LEU A 146 -12.00 29.53 5.18
CA LEU A 146 -11.90 30.63 6.16
C LEU A 146 -13.21 31.41 6.30
N ARG A 147 -13.97 31.61 5.22
CA ARG A 147 -15.32 32.23 5.26
C ARG A 147 -16.36 31.34 5.92
N ALA A 148 -16.28 30.02 5.77
CA ALA A 148 -17.13 29.08 6.52
C ALA A 148 -16.85 29.17 8.02
N ASN A 149 -15.57 29.17 8.42
CA ASN A 149 -15.15 29.34 9.82
C ASN A 149 -15.57 30.71 10.39
N LEU A 150 -15.47 31.79 9.61
CA LEU A 150 -15.92 33.12 10.01
C LEU A 150 -17.45 33.16 10.25
N THR A 151 -18.23 32.54 9.36
CA THR A 151 -19.69 32.41 9.50
C THR A 151 -20.05 31.67 10.79
N GLY A 152 -19.41 30.52 11.05
CA GLY A 152 -19.63 29.76 12.29
C GLY A 152 -19.21 30.51 13.57
N ALA A 153 -18.20 31.36 13.50
CA ALA A 153 -17.82 32.23 14.61
C ALA A 153 -18.83 33.35 14.88
N THR A 154 -19.50 33.88 13.84
CA THR A 154 -20.51 34.94 14.01
C THR A 154 -21.83 34.47 14.62
N GLU A 155 -22.22 33.19 14.46
CA GLU A 155 -23.46 32.66 15.05
C GLU A 155 -23.40 32.48 16.58
N LEU A 156 -22.19 32.36 17.17
CA LEU A 156 -22.01 32.24 18.62
C LEU A 156 -22.24 33.54 19.40
N ASN A 157 -22.27 34.70 18.72
CA ASN A 157 -22.30 36.03 19.35
C ASN A 157 -23.57 36.86 19.05
N THR A 158 -24.61 36.28 18.43
CA THR A 158 -25.93 36.93 18.29
C THR A 158 -26.89 36.46 19.38
N PRO A 159 -27.34 37.33 20.32
CA PRO A 159 -28.30 36.93 21.36
C PRO A 159 -29.65 36.52 20.78
N ASP A 160 -30.16 35.37 21.20
CA ASP A 160 -31.47 34.87 20.78
C ASP A 160 -32.60 35.83 21.22
N HIS A 161 -33.38 36.28 20.25
CA HIS A 161 -34.59 37.09 20.42
C HIS A 161 -35.78 36.43 19.72
N GLY A 162 -36.12 35.23 20.18
CA GLY A 162 -37.37 34.56 19.82
C GLY A 162 -38.59 35.47 20.04
N GLY A 163 -39.40 35.60 19.00
CA GLY A 163 -40.63 36.40 19.00
C GLY A 163 -41.13 36.65 17.58
N ASP A 164 -42.39 36.28 17.32
CA ASP A 164 -43.01 36.29 16.00
C ASP A 164 -42.76 37.58 15.19
N ARG A 165 -42.05 37.45 14.08
CA ARG A 165 -42.20 38.35 12.93
C ARG A 165 -42.84 37.55 11.79
N PRO A 166 -44.01 37.96 11.26
CA PRO A 166 -44.52 37.35 10.05
C PRO A 166 -43.56 37.67 8.90
N ILE A 167 -43.17 36.64 8.15
CA ILE A 167 -42.41 36.80 6.91
C ILE A 167 -43.30 37.59 5.94
N THR A 168 -42.78 38.69 5.38
CA THR A 168 -43.43 39.47 4.34
C THR A 168 -42.80 39.16 2.99
N ASP A 169 -43.61 39.07 1.93
CA ASP A 169 -43.19 38.61 0.59
C ASP A 169 -42.09 39.46 -0.10
N ASP A 170 -41.69 40.59 0.49
CA ASP A 170 -40.61 41.47 0.03
C ASP A 170 -39.22 41.15 0.65
N ASP A 171 -39.10 40.20 1.59
CA ASP A 171 -37.80 39.81 2.17
C ASP A 171 -36.94 39.01 1.16
N PRO A 172 -35.73 39.46 0.80
CA PRO A 172 -34.90 38.78 -0.21
C PRO A 172 -34.28 37.48 0.31
N ILE A 173 -34.32 36.43 -0.52
CA ILE A 173 -33.75 35.10 -0.26
C ILE A 173 -32.27 35.23 0.17
N LYS A 174 -31.92 34.69 1.33
CA LYS A 174 -30.54 34.74 1.86
C LYS A 174 -29.61 33.82 1.05
N PRO A 175 -28.30 34.09 0.98
CA PRO A 175 -27.37 33.28 0.19
C PRO A 175 -27.40 31.78 0.53
N HIS A 176 -27.47 31.41 1.82
CA HIS A 176 -27.58 30.01 2.24
C HIS A 176 -28.95 29.38 1.92
N GLU A 177 -30.03 30.18 1.90
CA GLU A 177 -31.37 29.72 1.48
C GLU A 177 -31.37 29.42 -0.02
N LYS A 178 -30.73 30.27 -0.86
CA LYS A 178 -30.51 29.99 -2.28
C LYS A 178 -29.72 28.68 -2.45
N ARG A 179 -28.61 28.49 -1.73
CA ARG A 179 -27.76 27.28 -1.87
C ARG A 179 -28.49 26.00 -1.48
N ALA A 180 -29.22 26.01 -0.36
CA ALA A 180 -30.03 24.88 0.07
C ALA A 180 -31.12 24.52 -0.97
N LEU A 181 -31.77 25.52 -1.56
CA LEU A 181 -32.76 25.33 -2.62
C LEU A 181 -32.13 24.78 -3.91
N ASN A 182 -31.01 25.36 -4.36
CA ASN A 182 -30.27 24.88 -5.53
C ASN A 182 -29.93 23.38 -5.42
N PHE A 183 -29.34 22.97 -4.29
CA PHE A 183 -29.00 21.57 -4.02
C PHE A 183 -30.26 20.67 -4.07
N LEU A 184 -31.34 21.06 -3.38
CA LEU A 184 -32.57 20.27 -3.33
C LEU A 184 -33.32 20.21 -4.68
N ILE A 185 -33.16 21.22 -5.53
CA ILE A 185 -33.65 21.23 -6.91
C ILE A 185 -32.81 20.29 -7.78
N ASN A 186 -31.48 20.32 -7.68
CA ASN A 186 -30.60 19.42 -8.42
C ASN A 186 -30.87 17.95 -8.06
N GLU A 187 -30.98 17.64 -6.77
CA GLU A 187 -31.33 16.29 -6.28
C GLU A 187 -32.73 15.85 -6.77
N TYR A 188 -33.71 16.75 -6.84
CA TYR A 188 -35.02 16.46 -7.41
C TYR A 188 -34.95 16.15 -8.91
N LEU A 189 -34.22 16.95 -9.69
CA LEU A 189 -34.03 16.74 -11.13
C LEU A 189 -33.37 15.38 -11.42
N LEU A 190 -32.29 15.06 -10.69
CA LEU A 190 -31.59 13.77 -10.80
C LEU A 190 -32.50 12.58 -10.47
N ARG A 191 -33.24 12.64 -9.35
CA ARG A 191 -34.13 11.56 -8.90
C ARG A 191 -35.33 11.35 -9.83
N HIS A 192 -35.81 12.40 -10.51
CA HIS A 192 -36.88 12.30 -11.51
C HIS A 192 -36.37 12.06 -12.94
N GLY A 193 -35.05 11.94 -13.16
CA GLY A 193 -34.45 11.50 -14.42
C GLY A 193 -34.09 12.63 -15.40
N TYR A 194 -34.25 13.90 -15.01
CA TYR A 194 -33.94 15.09 -15.80
C TYR A 194 -32.42 15.38 -15.83
N LYS A 195 -31.62 14.39 -16.24
CA LYS A 195 -30.16 14.40 -16.07
C LYS A 195 -29.45 15.52 -16.84
N LEU A 196 -29.81 15.75 -18.11
CA LEU A 196 -29.21 16.83 -18.90
C LEU A 196 -29.56 18.20 -18.31
N THR A 197 -30.80 18.37 -17.84
CA THR A 197 -31.26 19.60 -17.17
C THR A 197 -30.57 19.83 -15.83
N SER A 198 -30.25 18.76 -15.09
CA SER A 198 -29.45 18.81 -13.85
C SER A 198 -27.99 19.20 -14.12
N ILE A 199 -27.37 18.65 -15.16
CA ILE A 199 -26.01 19.02 -15.58
C ILE A 199 -25.99 20.51 -15.99
N ALA A 200 -26.86 20.93 -16.90
CA ALA A 200 -26.96 22.33 -17.32
C ALA A 200 -27.30 23.29 -16.17
N PHE A 201 -28.15 22.88 -15.22
CA PHE A 201 -28.44 23.67 -14.01
C PHE A 201 -27.23 23.78 -13.06
N SER A 202 -26.36 22.77 -13.05
CA SER A 202 -25.10 22.79 -12.28
C SER A 202 -24.09 23.71 -12.97
N ASP A 203 -23.94 23.61 -14.29
CA ASP A 203 -23.10 24.48 -15.12
C ASP A 203 -23.58 25.95 -15.07
N GLU A 204 -24.89 26.22 -15.00
CA GLU A 204 -25.45 27.58 -14.79
C GLU A 204 -25.27 28.12 -13.34
N ASN A 205 -24.74 27.34 -12.40
CA ASN A 205 -24.52 27.73 -10.99
C ASN A 205 -23.07 27.55 -10.51
N GLU A 206 -22.06 27.92 -11.33
CA GLU A 206 -20.62 27.84 -10.99
C GLU A 206 -20.23 28.40 -9.60
N ASP A 207 -21.01 29.33 -9.05
CA ASP A 207 -20.90 29.89 -7.69
C ASP A 207 -20.97 28.85 -6.54
N GLN A 208 -21.45 27.64 -6.80
CA GLN A 208 -21.81 26.64 -5.80
C GLN A 208 -21.59 25.20 -6.32
N ASP A 209 -21.00 24.33 -5.50
CA ASP A 209 -21.13 22.89 -5.70
C ASP A 209 -22.56 22.45 -5.33
N VAL A 210 -23.35 22.10 -6.34
CA VAL A 210 -24.74 21.65 -6.17
C VAL A 210 -24.88 20.13 -6.06
N GLU A 211 -23.77 19.38 -5.98
CA GLU A 211 -23.75 17.96 -5.62
C GLU A 211 -23.34 17.73 -4.14
N ASP A 212 -22.65 18.68 -3.50
CA ASP A 212 -22.31 18.66 -2.07
C ASP A 212 -23.29 19.48 -1.20
N TRP A 213 -23.69 18.91 -0.05
CA TRP A 213 -24.51 19.62 0.95
C TRP A 213 -23.68 20.55 1.83
N ASP A 214 -22.40 20.25 2.06
CA ASP A 214 -21.57 21.02 2.98
C ASP A 214 -21.27 22.43 2.43
N ASP A 215 -21.38 22.65 1.10
CA ASP A 215 -21.28 23.98 0.47
C ASP A 215 -22.51 24.90 0.73
N VAL A 216 -23.59 24.37 1.31
CA VAL A 216 -24.69 25.20 1.82
C VAL A 216 -24.21 26.09 2.98
N GLY A 217 -23.17 25.65 3.71
CA GLY A 217 -22.43 26.51 4.65
C GLY A 217 -23.13 26.77 5.99
N LEU A 218 -23.95 25.83 6.47
CA LEU A 218 -24.63 25.88 7.77
C LEU A 218 -24.44 24.56 8.52
N ASN A 219 -24.30 24.61 9.85
CA ASN A 219 -24.30 23.41 10.73
C ASN A 219 -25.72 22.84 10.91
N VAL A 220 -26.40 22.53 9.80
CA VAL A 220 -27.78 22.05 9.75
C VAL A 220 -27.83 20.72 9.01
N ALA A 221 -28.37 19.69 9.66
CA ALA A 221 -28.53 18.36 9.07
C ALA A 221 -29.39 18.41 7.81
N LYS A 222 -28.96 17.70 6.75
CA LYS A 222 -29.61 17.69 5.44
C LYS A 222 -31.12 17.38 5.56
N PRO A 223 -32.01 18.22 5.01
CA PRO A 223 -33.46 17.99 5.05
C PRO A 223 -33.88 16.83 4.12
N PRO A 224 -35.01 16.17 4.41
CA PRO A 224 -35.30 14.84 3.86
C PRO A 224 -35.79 14.77 2.41
N ASP A 225 -36.21 15.87 1.77
CA ASP A 225 -36.38 16.06 0.32
C ASP A 225 -37.09 17.41 -0.01
N LEU A 226 -36.92 17.94 -1.23
CA LEU A 226 -37.65 19.14 -1.70
C LEU A 226 -39.18 18.98 -1.61
N LEU A 227 -39.71 17.82 -2.01
CA LEU A 227 -41.15 17.52 -1.92
C LEU A 227 -41.65 17.39 -0.48
N HIS A 228 -40.78 17.06 0.48
CA HIS A 228 -41.12 17.01 1.90
C HIS A 228 -41.24 18.43 2.47
N PHE A 229 -40.30 19.30 2.09
CA PHE A 229 -40.30 20.72 2.45
C PHE A 229 -41.58 21.42 1.99
N PHE A 230 -42.00 21.16 0.73
CA PHE A 230 -43.24 21.69 0.14
C PHE A 230 -44.54 21.14 0.75
N ARG A 231 -44.51 19.99 1.43
CA ARG A 231 -45.71 19.32 1.99
C ARG A 231 -45.94 19.59 3.46
N GLU A 232 -44.88 19.81 4.25
CA GLU A 232 -44.97 19.97 5.71
C GLU A 232 -44.64 21.40 6.20
N GLY A 233 -44.43 22.35 5.30
CA GLY A 233 -44.39 23.78 5.64
C GLY A 233 -43.26 24.16 6.60
N GLY A 234 -42.10 23.50 6.52
CA GLY A 234 -40.89 23.86 7.27
C GLY A 234 -40.90 23.53 8.78
N SER A 235 -41.88 22.77 9.29
CA SER A 235 -41.94 22.42 10.72
C SER A 235 -40.87 21.39 11.12
N ARG A 236 -39.99 21.75 12.06
CA ARG A 236 -38.93 20.84 12.59
C ARG A 236 -39.53 19.68 13.42
N PRO A 237 -39.11 18.42 13.21
CA PRO A 237 -39.34 17.33 14.17
C PRO A 237 -38.60 17.58 15.50
N SER A 238 -39.19 17.16 16.62
CA SER A 238 -38.63 17.34 17.97
C SER A 238 -37.73 16.19 18.42
N GLU A 239 -36.51 16.48 18.87
CA GLU A 239 -35.60 15.49 19.48
C GLU A 239 -36.02 15.05 20.91
N PRO A 240 -35.64 13.82 21.33
CA PRO A 240 -35.84 13.33 22.69
C PRO A 240 -34.74 13.81 23.68
N PRO A 241 -35.04 13.93 24.99
CA PRO A 241 -34.16 14.57 25.96
C PRO A 241 -33.01 13.70 26.50
N ALA A 242 -31.86 14.32 26.73
CA ALA A 242 -30.65 13.74 27.34
C ALA A 242 -30.61 13.88 28.90
N PRO A 243 -29.81 13.07 29.62
CA PRO A 243 -29.75 13.07 31.09
C PRO A 243 -28.91 14.24 31.69
N PRO A 244 -29.13 14.58 32.99
CA PRO A 244 -28.60 15.82 33.59
C PRO A 244 -27.15 15.76 34.13
N PRO A 245 -26.43 16.90 34.17
CA PRO A 245 -25.05 17.01 34.67
C PRO A 245 -24.93 17.25 36.20
N PRO A 246 -23.73 17.08 36.79
CA PRO A 246 -23.43 17.34 38.22
C PRO A 246 -23.28 18.84 38.58
N PRO A 247 -23.31 19.21 39.88
CA PRO A 247 -23.48 20.60 40.33
C PRO A 247 -22.19 21.45 40.39
N THR A 248 -22.38 22.77 40.35
CA THR A 248 -21.33 23.81 40.31
C THR A 248 -20.94 24.38 41.70
N PRO A 249 -19.71 24.93 41.85
CA PRO A 249 -19.31 25.79 42.97
C PRO A 249 -19.79 27.25 42.82
N PRO A 250 -19.73 28.09 43.89
CA PRO A 250 -20.43 29.38 43.94
C PRO A 250 -19.68 30.58 43.31
N PRO A 251 -20.37 31.70 43.03
CA PRO A 251 -19.84 32.84 42.28
C PRO A 251 -19.22 33.94 43.17
N GLY A 252 -18.42 34.83 42.55
CA GLY A 252 -18.24 36.20 43.03
C GLY A 252 -16.83 36.79 42.91
N THR A 253 -16.57 37.51 41.81
CA THR A 253 -16.12 38.92 41.84
C THR A 253 -16.31 39.53 40.46
N ASP A 254 -16.99 40.67 40.39
CA ASP A 254 -17.13 41.46 39.17
C ASP A 254 -15.81 42.17 38.84
N CYS A 255 -15.53 42.35 37.55
CA CYS A 255 -14.55 43.33 37.09
C CYS A 255 -14.97 43.86 35.71
N GLU A 256 -15.00 45.18 35.56
CA GLU A 256 -15.37 45.85 34.32
C GLU A 256 -14.29 45.63 33.25
N CYS A 257 -14.67 45.19 32.05
CA CYS A 257 -13.79 45.07 30.88
C CYS A 257 -14.51 45.59 29.65
N GLN A 258 -13.75 46.17 28.71
CA GLN A 258 -14.27 46.92 27.58
C GLN A 258 -14.78 46.02 26.45
N THR A 259 -15.48 46.62 25.48
CA THR A 259 -15.71 46.04 24.15
C THR A 259 -14.40 46.08 23.35
N ASP A 260 -13.46 45.22 23.70
CA ASP A 260 -12.28 44.94 22.89
C ASP A 260 -12.66 43.85 21.87
N GLU A 261 -12.36 44.07 20.59
CA GLU A 261 -12.64 43.11 19.51
C GLU A 261 -11.78 41.87 19.70
N ASP A 262 -12.35 40.66 19.54
CA ASP A 262 -11.61 39.40 19.67
C ASP A 262 -10.40 39.43 18.73
N PRO A 263 -9.14 39.34 19.24
CA PRO A 263 -7.95 39.48 18.40
C PRO A 263 -7.85 38.35 17.37
N VAL A 264 -8.51 37.22 17.62
CA VAL A 264 -8.66 36.10 16.66
C VAL A 264 -9.55 36.49 15.47
N HIS A 265 -10.63 37.25 15.69
CA HIS A 265 -11.54 37.69 14.62
C HIS A 265 -10.88 38.75 13.74
N ALA A 266 -10.22 39.74 14.36
CA ALA A 266 -9.44 40.75 13.64
C ALA A 266 -8.27 40.10 12.86
N GLN A 267 -7.59 39.11 13.43
CA GLN A 267 -6.56 38.35 12.71
C GLN A 267 -7.14 37.60 11.50
N LEU A 268 -8.26 36.87 11.66
CA LEU A 268 -8.92 36.17 10.55
C LEU A 268 -9.36 37.13 9.43
N GLN A 269 -9.86 38.31 9.76
CA GLN A 269 -10.24 39.31 8.76
C GLN A 269 -9.02 39.88 8.01
N ASN A 270 -7.91 40.14 8.71
CA ASN A 270 -6.65 40.55 8.09
C ASN A 270 -6.04 39.45 7.22
N ASP A 271 -6.15 38.19 7.62
CA ASP A 271 -5.68 37.04 6.83
C ASP A 271 -6.55 36.84 5.58
N ILE A 272 -7.87 37.06 5.67
CA ILE A 272 -8.78 37.01 4.52
C ILE A 272 -8.51 38.14 3.52
N THR A 273 -8.28 39.39 3.96
CA THR A 273 -7.95 40.50 3.05
C THR A 273 -6.59 40.30 2.38
N ALA A 274 -5.56 39.90 3.14
CA ALA A 274 -4.24 39.59 2.58
C ALA A 274 -4.25 38.42 1.58
N LEU A 275 -5.19 37.47 1.72
CA LEU A 275 -5.40 36.41 0.72
C LEU A 275 -6.18 36.90 -0.51
N MET A 276 -7.12 37.84 -0.36
CA MET A 276 -7.82 38.46 -1.50
C MET A 276 -6.87 39.29 -2.38
N ASP A 277 -6.05 40.15 -1.78
CA ASP A 277 -4.99 40.91 -2.49
C ASP A 277 -4.07 39.98 -3.29
N LYS A 278 -3.77 38.80 -2.72
CA LYS A 278 -2.91 37.79 -3.36
C LYS A 278 -3.59 37.09 -4.55
N ILE A 279 -4.92 36.96 -4.55
CA ILE A 279 -5.66 36.42 -5.69
C ILE A 279 -5.69 37.42 -6.85
N GLU A 280 -5.96 38.71 -6.58
CA GLU A 280 -5.90 39.77 -7.61
C GLU A 280 -4.51 39.82 -8.27
N VAL A 281 -3.44 39.65 -7.48
CA VAL A 281 -2.07 39.51 -7.99
C VAL A 281 -1.90 38.25 -8.84
N LEU A 282 -2.42 37.09 -8.45
CA LEU A 282 -2.33 35.87 -9.26
C LEU A 282 -3.15 35.96 -10.56
N GLU A 283 -4.33 36.57 -10.54
CA GLU A 283 -5.16 36.82 -11.72
C GLU A 283 -4.48 37.78 -12.71
N SER A 284 -3.84 38.84 -12.22
CA SER A 284 -3.04 39.74 -13.06
C SER A 284 -1.82 39.05 -13.69
N GLN A 285 -1.17 38.12 -12.97
CA GLN A 285 -0.06 37.33 -13.53
C GLN A 285 -0.54 36.30 -14.56
N LEU A 286 -1.65 35.62 -14.29
CA LEU A 286 -2.22 34.59 -15.15
C LEU A 286 -2.75 35.20 -16.47
N SER A 287 -3.42 36.35 -16.41
CA SER A 287 -3.84 37.10 -17.59
C SER A 287 -2.65 37.63 -18.41
N ALA A 288 -1.60 38.14 -17.76
CA ALA A 288 -0.37 38.58 -18.45
C ALA A 288 0.38 37.43 -19.14
N VAL A 289 0.42 36.23 -18.55
CA VAL A 289 1.00 35.03 -19.20
C VAL A 289 0.14 34.59 -20.40
N ARG A 290 -1.20 34.62 -20.27
CA ARG A 290 -2.11 34.29 -21.39
C ARG A 290 -2.00 35.28 -22.56
N SER A 291 -1.82 36.58 -22.31
CA SER A 291 -1.58 37.54 -23.40
C SER A 291 -0.23 37.32 -24.08
N PHE A 292 0.82 37.04 -23.31
CA PHE A 292 2.15 36.75 -23.88
C PHE A 292 2.15 35.49 -24.76
N ALA A 293 1.39 34.46 -24.39
CA ALA A 293 1.20 33.26 -25.21
C ALA A 293 0.43 33.58 -26.52
N ALA A 294 -0.61 34.41 -26.46
CA ALA A 294 -1.38 34.83 -27.64
C ALA A 294 -0.55 35.67 -28.63
N ASP A 295 0.28 36.60 -28.12
CA ASP A 295 1.20 37.39 -28.95
C ASP A 295 2.26 36.51 -29.62
N ALA A 296 2.74 35.47 -28.93
CA ALA A 296 3.67 34.48 -29.50
C ALA A 296 3.02 33.61 -30.59
N ALA A 297 1.77 33.17 -30.41
CA ALA A 297 1.04 32.40 -31.41
C ALA A 297 0.78 33.21 -32.69
N ALA A 298 0.39 34.49 -32.57
CA ALA A 298 0.21 35.38 -33.71
C ALA A 298 1.50 35.62 -34.52
N ALA A 299 2.67 35.56 -33.85
CA ALA A 299 3.98 35.61 -34.52
C ALA A 299 4.34 34.30 -35.25
N ALA A 300 3.77 33.16 -34.87
CA ALA A 300 3.95 31.88 -35.56
C ALA A 300 3.08 31.79 -36.83
N ASP A 301 1.77 32.08 -36.73
CA ASP A 301 0.82 32.08 -37.87
C ASP A 301 1.30 32.97 -39.03
N THR A 302 1.88 34.13 -38.70
CA THR A 302 2.41 35.06 -39.70
C THR A 302 3.67 34.53 -40.39
N ALA A 303 4.44 33.64 -39.76
CA ALA A 303 5.60 32.98 -40.38
C ALA A 303 5.19 31.83 -41.31
N GLU A 304 4.21 30.99 -40.94
CA GLU A 304 3.79 29.85 -41.77
C GLU A 304 3.20 30.29 -43.12
N SER A 305 2.45 31.40 -43.14
CA SER A 305 1.83 31.93 -44.37
C SER A 305 2.82 32.28 -45.48
N VAL A 306 4.10 32.50 -45.14
CA VAL A 306 5.19 32.82 -46.08
C VAL A 306 5.85 31.55 -46.65
N ILE A 307 5.74 30.42 -45.96
CA ILE A 307 6.54 29.21 -46.23
C ILE A 307 5.83 28.23 -47.18
N HIS A 308 4.50 28.17 -47.20
CA HIS A 308 3.73 27.24 -48.04
C HIS A 308 3.45 27.73 -49.48
N GLY A 309 4.17 28.77 -49.93
CA GLY A 309 3.83 29.58 -51.11
C GLY A 309 4.65 29.41 -52.39
N VAL A 310 5.37 28.31 -52.67
CA VAL A 310 5.84 27.97 -54.05
C VAL A 310 6.40 26.53 -54.18
N SER A 311 5.80 25.72 -55.07
CA SER A 311 6.35 24.54 -55.81
C SER A 311 5.23 23.57 -56.20
N THR A 312 5.11 22.98 -57.39
CA THR A 312 5.79 23.17 -58.70
C THR A 312 4.85 22.72 -59.83
N ALA A 313 4.90 23.37 -61.00
CA ALA A 313 4.39 22.84 -62.27
C ALA A 313 5.37 23.21 -63.42
N SER A 314 5.35 22.44 -64.51
CA SER A 314 6.38 22.49 -65.57
C SER A 314 5.75 22.72 -66.98
N PRO A 315 6.44 22.59 -68.14
CA PRO A 315 6.91 23.76 -68.89
C PRO A 315 6.44 23.83 -70.36
N ALA A 316 6.64 24.97 -71.06
CA ALA A 316 7.06 25.06 -72.48
C ALA A 316 7.10 26.50 -73.02
N ALA A 317 8.12 26.81 -73.85
CA ALA A 317 8.14 27.79 -74.97
C ALA A 317 7.84 29.30 -74.65
N ASP A 318 8.29 30.31 -75.41
CA ASP A 318 9.20 30.39 -76.57
C ASP A 318 9.79 31.83 -76.72
N GLY A 319 10.73 32.06 -77.64
CA GLY A 319 10.75 33.32 -78.43
C GLY A 319 11.43 34.62 -77.92
N ALA A 320 12.77 34.66 -77.92
CA ALA A 320 13.69 35.73 -78.41
C ALA A 320 13.37 37.27 -78.40
N GLY A 321 14.38 38.05 -77.96
CA GLY A 321 14.75 39.41 -78.43
C GLY A 321 14.25 40.63 -77.62
N ASP A 322 14.87 41.82 -77.65
CA ASP A 322 16.21 42.28 -78.12
C ASP A 322 16.50 43.72 -77.57
N SER A 323 17.78 44.17 -77.59
CA SER A 323 18.34 45.57 -77.62
C SER A 323 17.76 46.75 -76.76
N THR A 324 18.46 47.83 -76.34
CA THR A 324 19.90 48.25 -76.17
C THR A 324 20.00 49.59 -75.38
N ALA A 325 21.09 49.81 -74.59
CA ALA A 325 21.67 51.12 -74.16
C ALA A 325 20.83 52.05 -73.23
N SER A 326 21.32 53.16 -72.61
CA SER A 326 22.60 53.93 -72.63
C SER A 326 22.84 54.87 -71.41
N GLY A 327 24.09 54.99 -70.89
CA GLY A 327 24.67 56.18 -70.20
C GLY A 327 24.16 56.61 -68.80
N ASP A 328 24.76 57.58 -68.07
CA ASP A 328 26.17 58.05 -67.99
C ASP A 328 26.44 58.95 -66.72
N GLU A 329 27.72 59.30 -66.45
CA GLU A 329 28.30 60.43 -65.67
C GLU A 329 27.96 60.77 -64.16
N SER A 330 28.97 60.57 -63.27
CA SER A 330 29.49 61.54 -62.23
C SER A 330 28.63 61.90 -60.97
N LEU A 331 29.11 62.50 -59.85
CA LEU A 331 30.28 63.37 -59.51
C LEU A 331 30.85 63.17 -58.06
N GLU A 332 31.87 63.95 -57.67
CA GLU A 332 32.71 63.93 -56.43
C GLU A 332 32.11 64.77 -55.24
N SER A 333 32.71 65.04 -54.04
CA SER A 333 34.12 65.07 -53.55
C SER A 333 34.28 65.08 -52.00
N GLU A 334 35.53 64.85 -51.53
CA GLU A 334 36.26 65.23 -50.26
C GLU A 334 35.56 65.24 -48.87
N LEU A 335 36.09 64.72 -47.74
CA LEU A 335 37.44 64.33 -47.22
C LEU A 335 38.25 65.41 -46.48
N ALA A 336 38.29 65.33 -45.14
CA ALA A 336 39.20 66.13 -44.29
C ALA A 336 39.60 65.45 -42.94
N ARG A 337 40.90 65.15 -42.81
CA ARG A 337 41.83 65.22 -41.64
C ARG A 337 41.24 65.31 -40.20
N THR A 338 41.61 64.50 -39.20
CA THR A 338 42.95 64.38 -38.51
C THR A 338 43.53 65.74 -38.06
N GLU A 339 44.09 65.99 -36.88
CA GLU A 339 44.62 65.20 -35.75
C GLU A 339 44.22 65.92 -34.43
N SER A 340 44.18 65.31 -33.25
CA SER A 340 45.34 65.23 -32.35
C SER A 340 44.92 64.61 -31.01
N GLN A 341 45.63 63.59 -30.48
CA GLN A 341 46.06 63.53 -29.06
C GLN A 341 47.01 62.35 -28.76
N ASN A 342 48.27 62.43 -29.24
CA ASN A 342 49.26 61.39 -28.96
C ASN A 342 50.09 61.72 -27.70
N ARG A 343 49.52 61.44 -26.52
CA ARG A 343 50.10 61.41 -25.15
C ARG A 343 49.04 60.72 -24.26
N LEU A 344 49.32 59.75 -23.39
CA LEU A 344 50.52 59.55 -22.56
C LEU A 344 50.77 58.05 -22.22
N ASN A 345 51.10 57.21 -23.22
CA ASN A 345 51.65 55.86 -22.92
C ASN A 345 53.19 55.92 -22.88
N ALA A 346 53.73 56.34 -21.74
CA ALA A 346 55.16 56.57 -21.55
C ALA A 346 55.69 56.03 -20.19
N LEU A 347 55.38 54.77 -19.85
CA LEU A 347 56.03 54.05 -18.74
C LEU A 347 55.81 52.53 -18.82
N LYS A 348 56.69 51.82 -19.56
CA LYS A 348 57.18 50.42 -19.33
C LYS A 348 57.97 49.93 -20.54
N MET A 349 59.27 50.26 -20.55
CA MET A 349 60.30 49.62 -21.37
C MET A 349 61.00 48.49 -20.58
N ALA A 350 61.77 47.68 -21.30
CA ALA A 350 62.69 46.61 -20.85
C ALA A 350 62.06 45.21 -20.63
N GLY A 351 62.62 44.23 -21.35
CA GLY A 351 62.15 42.84 -21.43
C GLY A 351 62.46 42.22 -22.80
N ARG A 352 63.76 42.02 -23.10
CA ARG A 352 64.33 41.45 -24.35
C ARG A 352 64.89 40.04 -23.97
N GLU A 353 65.03 39.00 -24.80
CA GLU A 353 65.47 38.91 -26.21
C GLU A 353 64.99 37.59 -26.91
N ALA A 354 65.03 37.56 -28.26
CA ALA A 354 65.41 36.46 -29.19
C ALA A 354 64.87 35.00 -29.01
N GLN A 355 64.60 34.15 -30.02
CA GLN A 355 64.73 34.11 -31.51
C GLN A 355 64.06 32.78 -32.00
N PRO A 356 63.97 32.40 -33.32
CA PRO A 356 64.14 33.10 -34.59
C PRO A 356 62.85 32.97 -35.50
N PRO A 357 62.79 32.66 -36.84
CA PRO A 357 61.91 33.46 -37.73
C PRO A 357 60.96 32.74 -38.73
N SER A 358 59.95 33.49 -39.22
CA SER A 358 59.25 33.33 -40.53
C SER A 358 58.34 32.09 -40.72
N PRO A 359 57.39 32.07 -41.71
CA PRO A 359 57.07 33.09 -42.72
C PRO A 359 55.79 33.89 -42.45
N GLU A 360 55.59 34.92 -43.26
CA GLU A 360 54.46 35.84 -43.20
C GLU A 360 53.18 35.22 -43.80
N SER A 361 52.07 35.37 -43.10
CA SER A 361 50.72 35.31 -43.69
C SER A 361 49.98 36.58 -43.28
N SER A 362 49.26 37.19 -44.22
CA SER A 362 48.67 38.53 -44.05
C SER A 362 47.54 38.53 -43.01
N ALA A 363 47.89 38.83 -41.77
CA ALA A 363 46.95 39.07 -40.69
C ALA A 363 46.72 40.58 -40.53
N ALA A 364 45.52 41.05 -40.87
CA ALA A 364 45.14 42.43 -40.64
C ALA A 364 45.21 42.79 -39.13
N PRO A 365 45.44 44.06 -38.75
CA PRO A 365 45.63 44.45 -37.35
C PRO A 365 44.51 43.98 -36.42
N GLU A 366 44.82 43.61 -35.18
CA GLU A 366 43.85 42.97 -34.27
C GLU A 366 42.58 43.81 -34.01
N ARG A 367 42.72 45.14 -34.01
CA ARG A 367 41.58 46.07 -33.95
C ARG A 367 40.71 46.03 -35.21
N PHE A 368 41.31 45.85 -36.38
CA PHE A 368 40.60 45.67 -37.65
C PHE A 368 39.92 44.28 -37.70
N ARG A 369 40.56 43.21 -37.21
CA ARG A 369 39.92 41.89 -37.09
C ARG A 369 38.70 41.95 -36.16
N ARG A 370 38.79 42.64 -35.02
CA ARG A 370 37.64 42.86 -34.13
C ARG A 370 36.56 43.74 -34.76
N ALA A 371 36.92 44.83 -35.45
CA ALA A 371 35.96 45.68 -36.15
C ALA A 371 35.23 44.94 -37.29
N VAL A 372 35.94 44.08 -38.03
CA VAL A 372 35.33 43.23 -39.08
C VAL A 372 34.45 42.15 -38.45
N LEU A 373 34.86 41.50 -37.36
CA LEU A 373 33.99 40.53 -36.67
C LEU A 373 32.71 41.18 -36.12
N ALA A 374 32.82 42.35 -35.49
CA ALA A 374 31.67 43.11 -35.01
C ALA A 374 30.79 43.70 -36.13
N ALA A 375 31.33 43.90 -37.33
CA ALA A 375 30.56 44.35 -38.50
C ALA A 375 29.98 43.21 -39.35
N CYS A 376 30.44 41.97 -39.16
CA CYS A 376 29.97 40.79 -39.90
C CYS A 376 29.08 39.85 -39.07
N ILE A 377 29.12 39.94 -37.73
CA ILE A 377 28.15 39.31 -36.85
C ILE A 377 27.02 40.32 -36.64
N HIS A 378 25.86 40.09 -37.26
CA HIS A 378 24.71 40.98 -37.16
C HIS A 378 24.11 40.96 -35.75
N GLU A 379 24.36 42.02 -34.98
CA GLU A 379 23.50 42.39 -33.86
C GLU A 379 22.18 42.95 -34.43
N GLN A 380 21.14 42.11 -34.45
CA GLN A 380 19.77 42.52 -34.77
C GLN A 380 18.76 41.90 -33.80
N SER A 381 18.62 42.53 -32.63
CA SER A 381 17.33 42.63 -31.93
C SER A 381 17.41 43.75 -30.88
N GLU A 382 17.02 44.97 -31.25
CA GLU A 382 16.59 45.97 -30.25
C GLU A 382 15.15 45.65 -29.84
N GLY A 383 14.95 44.62 -29.01
CA GLY A 383 13.60 44.11 -28.72
C GLY A 383 13.51 43.10 -27.58
N ALA A 384 13.31 43.61 -26.36
CA ALA A 384 12.81 42.93 -25.15
C ALA A 384 13.55 41.68 -24.59
N ALA A 385 14.44 41.06 -25.35
CA ALA A 385 15.46 40.14 -24.88
C ALA A 385 16.84 40.85 -24.92
N ASP A 386 17.88 40.45 -24.19
CA ASP A 386 18.13 39.08 -23.72
C ASP A 386 19.14 39.05 -22.54
N GLU A 387 18.65 39.06 -21.29
CA GLU A 387 19.52 38.88 -20.09
C GLU A 387 20.34 37.58 -20.16
N THR A 388 19.80 36.55 -20.81
CA THR A 388 20.45 35.25 -20.99
C THR A 388 21.68 35.34 -21.89
N ILE A 389 21.63 36.10 -23.00
CA ILE A 389 22.77 36.37 -23.88
C ILE A 389 23.75 37.31 -23.19
N GLU A 390 23.33 38.38 -22.53
CA GLU A 390 24.28 39.27 -21.83
C GLU A 390 25.03 38.52 -20.72
N ARG A 391 24.32 37.67 -19.95
CA ARG A 391 24.93 36.74 -18.98
C ARG A 391 25.88 35.75 -19.65
N LEU A 392 25.47 35.06 -20.71
CA LEU A 392 26.29 34.06 -21.38
C LEU A 392 27.52 34.68 -22.06
N GLN A 393 27.39 35.87 -22.65
CA GLN A 393 28.52 36.65 -23.17
C GLN A 393 29.48 37.04 -22.04
N LEU A 394 28.98 37.44 -20.87
CA LEU A 394 29.78 37.80 -19.71
C LEU A 394 30.47 36.59 -19.05
N GLU A 395 29.84 35.41 -19.07
CA GLU A 395 30.46 34.13 -18.65
C GLU A 395 31.50 33.63 -19.68
N VAL A 396 31.23 33.76 -20.99
CA VAL A 396 32.17 33.43 -22.06
C VAL A 396 33.37 34.40 -22.10
N ALA A 397 33.16 35.69 -21.80
CA ALA A 397 34.23 36.65 -21.59
C ALA A 397 35.10 36.34 -20.35
N GLN A 398 34.59 35.50 -19.44
CA GLN A 398 35.28 35.00 -18.25
C GLN A 398 35.71 33.52 -18.37
N LEU A 399 35.80 32.97 -19.60
CA LEU A 399 36.26 31.59 -19.83
C LEU A 399 37.50 31.25 -18.98
N SER A 400 37.37 30.21 -18.16
CA SER A 400 38.15 30.07 -16.92
C SER A 400 39.66 29.96 -17.14
N SER A 401 40.39 30.81 -16.41
CA SER A 401 41.85 30.76 -16.30
C SER A 401 42.34 30.01 -15.06
N SER A 402 41.45 29.73 -14.10
CA SER A 402 41.72 28.98 -12.87
C SER A 402 40.62 27.95 -12.58
N PRO A 403 40.91 26.86 -11.84
CA PRO A 403 39.90 25.87 -11.47
C PRO A 403 38.81 26.44 -10.55
N GLU A 404 39.12 27.46 -9.74
CA GLU A 404 38.16 28.16 -8.90
C GLU A 404 37.10 28.89 -9.74
N GLN A 405 37.52 29.54 -10.83
CA GLN A 405 36.59 30.18 -11.79
C GLN A 405 35.68 29.14 -12.46
N ALA A 406 36.21 27.96 -12.80
CA ALA A 406 35.41 26.88 -13.37
C ALA A 406 34.35 26.35 -12.39
N VAL A 407 34.67 26.24 -11.08
CA VAL A 407 33.70 25.86 -10.04
C VAL A 407 32.62 26.94 -9.85
N LEU A 408 33.00 28.22 -9.86
CA LEU A 408 32.06 29.35 -9.80
C LEU A 408 31.12 29.39 -11.02
N GLN A 409 31.63 29.08 -12.22
CA GLN A 409 30.84 28.94 -13.44
C GLN A 409 29.87 27.75 -13.34
N LEU A 410 30.37 26.54 -13.04
CA LEU A 410 29.54 25.35 -12.87
C LEU A 410 28.38 25.57 -11.88
N ALA A 411 28.64 26.20 -10.73
CA ALA A 411 27.62 26.51 -9.73
C ALA A 411 26.49 27.42 -10.26
N ARG A 412 26.80 28.36 -11.16
CA ARG A 412 25.81 29.26 -11.81
C ARG A 412 25.08 28.59 -12.96
N CYS A 413 25.79 27.80 -13.78
CA CYS A 413 25.21 27.16 -14.94
C CYS A 413 24.29 25.97 -14.54
N LEU A 414 24.66 25.17 -13.53
CA LEU A 414 23.93 23.93 -13.19
C LEU A 414 22.44 24.14 -12.86
N PRO A 415 22.01 25.14 -12.06
CA PRO A 415 20.59 25.46 -11.84
C PRO A 415 19.81 25.78 -13.12
N HIS A 416 20.47 26.25 -14.18
CA HIS A 416 19.86 26.57 -15.48
C HIS A 416 19.95 25.39 -16.47
N ILE A 417 20.94 24.51 -16.32
CA ILE A 417 21.10 23.30 -17.14
C ILE A 417 20.14 22.20 -16.67
N VAL A 418 20.04 21.94 -15.36
CA VAL A 418 19.25 20.83 -14.80
C VAL A 418 17.78 20.81 -15.27
N PRO A 419 17.03 21.93 -15.28
CA PRO A 419 15.66 21.94 -15.80
C PRO A 419 15.56 21.47 -17.26
N ASN A 420 16.49 21.92 -18.10
CA ASN A 420 16.52 21.71 -19.54
C ASN A 420 17.13 20.36 -19.97
N VAL A 421 17.69 19.58 -19.04
CA VAL A 421 18.15 18.22 -19.32
C VAL A 421 17.03 17.21 -19.11
N ILE A 422 16.83 16.35 -20.12
CA ILE A 422 15.86 15.24 -20.13
C ILE A 422 16.00 14.41 -18.84
N LEU A 423 14.88 14.14 -18.15
CA LEU A 423 14.83 13.47 -16.85
C LEU A 423 15.72 12.21 -16.78
N ALA A 424 15.61 11.32 -17.77
CA ALA A 424 16.38 10.08 -17.89
C ALA A 424 17.90 10.26 -18.15
N LYS A 425 18.39 11.50 -18.20
CA LYS A 425 19.82 11.84 -18.31
C LYS A 425 20.31 12.85 -17.26
N ARG A 426 19.46 13.22 -16.29
CA ARG A 426 19.88 14.09 -15.17
C ARG A 426 20.88 13.42 -14.22
N GLU A 427 20.90 12.09 -14.15
CA GLU A 427 21.88 11.33 -13.35
C GLU A 427 23.33 11.61 -13.77
N GLU A 428 23.58 11.90 -15.05
CA GLU A 428 24.91 12.28 -15.59
C GLU A 428 25.42 13.62 -15.01
N LEU A 429 24.53 14.43 -14.42
CA LEU A 429 24.87 15.71 -13.78
C LEU A 429 25.29 15.54 -12.32
N ILE A 430 25.07 14.38 -11.70
CA ILE A 430 25.41 14.12 -10.30
C ILE A 430 26.91 14.34 -10.03
N PRO A 431 27.87 13.84 -10.84
CA PRO A 431 29.29 14.11 -10.62
C PRO A 431 29.66 15.60 -10.67
N LEU A 432 28.98 16.39 -11.51
CA LEU A 432 29.20 17.83 -11.64
C LEU A 432 28.64 18.59 -10.42
N LEU A 433 27.42 18.26 -10.00
CA LEU A 433 26.78 18.80 -8.80
C LEU A 433 27.62 18.51 -7.55
N LEU A 434 28.02 17.25 -7.33
CA LEU A 434 28.85 16.87 -6.18
C LEU A 434 30.21 17.58 -6.18
N SER A 435 30.82 17.78 -7.35
CA SER A 435 32.10 18.51 -7.47
C SER A 435 31.93 20.00 -7.14
N ALA A 436 30.84 20.62 -7.58
CA ALA A 436 30.52 22.00 -7.23
C ALA A 436 30.21 22.14 -5.73
N ILE A 437 29.36 21.27 -5.16
CA ILE A 437 29.03 21.25 -3.71
C ILE A 437 30.29 21.03 -2.85
N GLN A 438 31.23 20.19 -3.28
CA GLN A 438 32.46 19.97 -2.54
C GLN A 438 33.33 21.24 -2.50
N LEU A 439 33.50 21.92 -3.64
CA LEU A 439 34.55 22.93 -3.86
C LEU A 439 34.09 24.40 -3.79
N HIS A 440 32.79 24.69 -3.91
CA HIS A 440 32.31 26.08 -4.01
C HIS A 440 32.47 26.85 -2.69
N PRO A 441 32.99 28.09 -2.69
CA PRO A 441 33.36 28.79 -1.44
C PRO A 441 32.15 29.35 -0.65
N ASP A 442 31.13 29.89 -1.31
CA ASP A 442 29.92 30.41 -0.63
C ASP A 442 28.97 29.28 -0.22
N VAL A 443 28.56 29.31 1.06
CA VAL A 443 27.59 28.39 1.69
C VAL A 443 26.25 28.42 0.96
N ARG A 444 25.75 29.60 0.60
CA ARG A 444 24.39 29.76 0.03
C ARG A 444 24.24 29.07 -1.32
N GLN A 445 25.27 29.16 -2.16
CA GLN A 445 25.30 28.44 -3.43
C GLN A 445 25.47 26.93 -3.24
N ARG A 446 26.18 26.47 -2.19
CA ARG A 446 26.26 25.04 -1.87
C ARG A 446 24.92 24.48 -1.43
N ASP A 447 24.17 25.22 -0.61
CA ASP A 447 22.81 24.88 -0.19
C ASP A 447 21.86 24.78 -1.39
N VAL A 448 21.85 25.78 -2.29
CA VAL A 448 21.09 25.71 -3.56
C VAL A 448 21.47 24.48 -4.41
N LEU A 449 22.75 24.13 -4.50
CA LEU A 449 23.21 22.96 -5.25
C LEU A 449 22.87 21.63 -4.55
N LEU A 450 22.88 21.58 -3.22
CA LEU A 450 22.44 20.42 -2.42
C LEU A 450 20.94 20.20 -2.55
N ASN A 451 20.15 21.26 -2.43
CA ASN A 451 18.71 21.22 -2.67
C ASN A 451 18.42 20.75 -4.11
N LEU A 452 19.15 21.26 -5.10
CA LEU A 452 19.07 20.83 -6.51
C LEU A 452 19.48 19.37 -6.71
N LEU A 453 20.41 18.83 -5.92
CA LEU A 453 20.81 17.42 -5.96
C LEU A 453 19.70 16.50 -5.42
N PHE A 454 19.10 16.81 -4.27
CA PHE A 454 17.93 16.06 -3.76
C PHE A 454 16.72 16.20 -4.69
N ASN A 455 16.51 17.38 -5.28
CA ASN A 455 15.38 17.67 -6.16
C ASN A 455 15.58 17.26 -7.63
N LEU A 456 16.78 16.82 -8.01
CA LEU A 456 17.25 16.55 -9.38
C LEU A 456 16.25 15.74 -10.21
N ILE A 457 15.67 14.73 -9.58
CA ILE A 457 14.62 13.86 -10.12
C ILE A 457 13.35 14.03 -9.28
N LYS A 458 12.20 14.14 -9.96
CA LYS A 458 10.90 14.43 -9.31
C LYS A 458 10.41 13.24 -8.46
N ARG A 459 10.60 12.01 -8.96
CA ARG A 459 10.30 10.73 -8.30
C ARG A 459 11.43 9.75 -8.64
N PRO A 460 12.46 9.59 -7.79
CA PRO A 460 13.61 8.74 -8.11
C PRO A 460 13.31 7.25 -7.89
N ASP A 461 13.51 6.44 -8.93
CA ASP A 461 13.42 4.99 -8.83
C ASP A 461 14.56 4.37 -7.99
N ALA A 462 14.51 3.05 -7.75
CA ALA A 462 15.50 2.38 -6.89
C ALA A 462 16.95 2.45 -7.43
N GLN A 463 17.15 2.46 -8.74
CA GLN A 463 18.48 2.61 -9.34
C GLN A 463 18.96 4.05 -9.23
N GLN A 464 18.09 5.01 -9.53
CA GLN A 464 18.37 6.44 -9.43
C GLN A 464 18.72 6.86 -7.99
N ARG A 465 17.96 6.38 -6.99
CA ARG A 465 18.31 6.58 -5.57
C ARG A 465 19.66 5.97 -5.23
N ALA A 466 19.95 4.74 -5.66
CA ALA A 466 21.25 4.10 -5.42
C ALA A 466 22.43 4.91 -6.00
N VAL A 467 22.28 5.52 -7.19
CA VAL A 467 23.30 6.41 -7.78
C VAL A 467 23.46 7.70 -6.95
N ILE A 468 22.36 8.34 -6.55
CA ILE A 468 22.37 9.55 -5.70
C ILE A 468 23.04 9.25 -4.34
N LEU A 469 22.72 8.12 -3.71
CA LEU A 469 23.27 7.66 -2.43
C LEU A 469 24.76 7.32 -2.51
N ALA A 470 25.21 6.67 -3.60
CA ALA A 470 26.63 6.49 -3.88
C ALA A 470 27.35 7.84 -4.07
N GLY A 471 26.65 8.82 -4.65
CA GLY A 471 27.06 10.22 -4.72
C GLY A 471 27.26 10.85 -3.34
N PHE A 472 26.26 10.77 -2.45
CA PHE A 472 26.37 11.27 -1.07
C PHE A 472 27.50 10.61 -0.30
N ARG A 473 27.64 9.27 -0.36
CA ARG A 473 28.77 8.54 0.26
C ARG A 473 30.12 9.08 -0.21
N SER A 474 30.22 9.37 -1.51
CA SER A 474 31.43 9.90 -2.14
C SER A 474 31.71 11.37 -1.81
N LEU A 475 30.68 12.18 -1.55
CA LEU A 475 30.81 13.57 -1.11
C LEU A 475 31.24 13.63 0.35
N VAL A 476 30.53 12.93 1.24
CA VAL A 476 30.69 13.06 2.70
C VAL A 476 32.03 12.50 3.18
N ALA A 477 32.57 11.47 2.51
CA ALA A 477 33.95 11.01 2.72
C ALA A 477 35.04 12.09 2.40
N ARG A 478 34.65 13.26 1.88
CA ARG A 478 35.52 14.41 1.57
C ARG A 478 35.03 15.73 2.21
N LEU A 479 33.95 15.70 3.00
CA LEU A 479 33.48 16.85 3.80
C LEU A 479 34.05 16.78 5.22
N CYS A 480 34.11 17.92 5.92
CA CYS A 480 34.31 17.96 7.36
C CYS A 480 32.97 17.80 8.09
N PRO A 481 32.93 17.23 9.32
CA PRO A 481 31.68 16.95 10.04
C PRO A 481 30.76 18.17 10.24
N GLY A 482 31.32 19.36 10.50
CA GLY A 482 30.53 20.58 10.64
C GLY A 482 29.74 20.95 9.37
N ARG A 483 30.30 20.72 8.16
CA ARG A 483 29.53 20.91 6.91
C ARG A 483 28.45 19.86 6.68
N LEU A 484 28.59 18.67 7.26
CA LEU A 484 27.55 17.64 7.22
C LEU A 484 26.35 18.06 8.09
N GLU A 485 26.63 18.57 9.28
CA GLU A 485 25.65 19.16 10.21
C GLU A 485 24.98 20.43 9.64
N GLU A 486 25.76 21.40 9.15
CA GLU A 486 25.25 22.72 8.73
C GLU A 486 24.61 22.73 7.33
N GLU A 487 25.01 21.86 6.40
CA GLU A 487 24.56 21.92 4.99
C GLU A 487 23.69 20.73 4.55
N VAL A 488 23.96 19.52 5.04
CA VAL A 488 23.32 18.30 4.49
C VAL A 488 22.14 17.84 5.33
N LEU A 489 22.26 17.82 6.66
CA LEU A 489 21.16 17.39 7.54
C LEU A 489 19.91 18.28 7.48
N PRO A 490 19.99 19.62 7.29
CA PRO A 490 18.80 20.45 7.08
C PRO A 490 18.05 20.06 5.79
N GLN A 491 18.77 19.84 4.69
CA GLN A 491 18.20 19.41 3.40
C GLN A 491 17.53 18.03 3.48
N CYS A 492 18.02 17.14 4.37
CA CYS A 492 17.33 15.90 4.70
C CYS A 492 16.06 16.15 5.54
N TRP A 493 16.15 16.98 6.58
CA TRP A 493 15.03 17.31 7.48
C TRP A 493 13.84 17.93 6.74
N GLU A 494 14.08 18.86 5.81
CA GLU A 494 13.03 19.48 4.97
C GLU A 494 12.25 18.47 4.11
N GLN A 495 12.79 17.27 3.88
CA GLN A 495 12.22 16.30 2.96
C GLN A 495 11.64 15.04 3.62
N ILE A 496 11.72 14.90 4.96
CA ILE A 496 11.13 13.75 5.69
C ILE A 496 9.61 13.63 5.50
N SER A 497 8.91 14.74 5.22
CA SER A 497 7.46 14.84 5.05
C SER A 497 7.01 15.14 3.61
N HIS A 498 7.93 15.04 2.64
CA HIS A 498 7.69 15.44 1.26
C HIS A 498 6.53 14.66 0.56
N LYS A 499 5.75 15.35 -0.28
CA LYS A 499 4.51 14.81 -0.93
C LYS A 499 4.69 13.55 -1.78
N TYR A 500 5.89 13.31 -2.31
CA TYR A 500 6.25 12.09 -3.05
C TYR A 500 7.05 11.16 -2.14
N PHE A 501 6.52 9.95 -1.91
CA PHE A 501 7.11 8.96 -1.00
C PHE A 501 8.50 8.51 -1.47
N GLU A 502 8.77 8.54 -2.78
CA GLU A 502 10.06 8.21 -3.38
C GLU A 502 11.18 9.14 -2.90
N ARG A 503 10.86 10.37 -2.48
CA ARG A 503 11.81 11.29 -1.85
C ARG A 503 11.96 11.05 -0.35
N ARG A 504 10.86 10.75 0.35
CA ARG A 504 10.93 10.33 1.77
C ARG A 504 11.77 9.05 1.90
N LEU A 505 11.62 8.13 0.96
CA LEU A 505 12.44 6.92 0.81
C LEU A 505 13.93 7.24 0.58
N LEU A 506 14.25 8.19 -0.31
CA LEU A 506 15.63 8.67 -0.51
C LEU A 506 16.23 9.26 0.78
N VAL A 507 15.46 10.02 1.56
CA VAL A 507 15.91 10.60 2.85
C VAL A 507 16.17 9.50 3.88
N ALA A 508 15.27 8.53 4.01
CA ALA A 508 15.46 7.38 4.89
C ALA A 508 16.76 6.63 4.54
N GLU A 509 16.90 6.21 3.28
CA GLU A 509 18.10 5.53 2.77
C GLU A 509 19.37 6.38 2.93
N ALA A 510 19.28 7.71 2.80
CA ALA A 510 20.40 8.62 3.02
C ALA A 510 20.87 8.62 4.48
N CYS A 511 19.98 8.59 5.47
CA CYS A 511 20.37 8.55 6.88
C CYS A 511 21.31 7.38 7.20
N ALA A 512 21.11 6.19 6.63
CA ALA A 512 22.04 5.06 6.76
C ALA A 512 23.43 5.34 6.15
N VAL A 513 23.49 6.00 4.98
CA VAL A 513 24.73 6.33 4.28
C VAL A 513 25.52 7.42 5.00
N LEU A 514 24.82 8.38 5.62
CA LEU A 514 25.42 9.49 6.35
C LEU A 514 25.87 9.09 7.77
N ALA A 515 25.15 8.18 8.44
CA ALA A 515 25.36 7.82 9.85
C ALA A 515 26.82 7.53 10.28
N PRO A 516 27.69 6.84 9.49
CA PRO A 516 29.08 6.61 9.88
C PRO A 516 29.94 7.87 9.99
N PHE A 517 29.49 9.00 9.42
CA PHE A 517 30.22 10.27 9.34
C PHE A 517 29.64 11.37 10.26
N ILE A 518 28.46 11.14 10.83
CA ILE A 518 27.76 12.08 11.72
C ILE A 518 28.30 11.92 13.16
N PRO A 519 28.60 13.01 13.89
CA PRO A 519 28.95 12.99 15.32
C PRO A 519 27.94 12.20 16.18
N PRO A 520 28.38 11.44 17.20
CA PRO A 520 27.51 10.60 18.02
C PRO A 520 26.35 11.36 18.66
N GLU A 521 26.59 12.62 19.06
CA GLU A 521 25.60 13.52 19.65
C GLU A 521 24.43 13.77 18.71
N LEU A 522 24.70 13.98 17.42
CA LEU A 522 23.70 14.26 16.37
C LEU A 522 23.02 12.97 15.88
N ARG A 523 23.75 11.85 15.81
CA ARG A 523 23.15 10.53 15.49
C ARG A 523 22.07 10.18 16.50
N GLY A 524 22.40 10.28 17.79
CA GLY A 524 21.48 10.01 18.88
C GLY A 524 20.43 11.10 19.13
N SER A 525 20.38 12.20 18.37
CA SER A 525 19.38 13.26 18.56
C SER A 525 18.61 13.56 17.28
N LEU A 526 19.25 14.22 16.32
CA LEU A 526 18.62 14.66 15.07
C LEU A 526 18.32 13.49 14.11
N VAL A 527 19.28 12.59 13.89
CA VAL A 527 19.06 11.43 12.99
C VAL A 527 18.08 10.44 13.63
N TRP A 528 18.18 10.25 14.96
CA TRP A 528 17.22 9.51 15.75
C TRP A 528 15.80 10.06 15.61
N SER A 529 15.59 11.37 15.78
CA SER A 529 14.24 11.96 15.71
C SER A 529 13.66 11.93 14.30
N MET A 530 14.46 12.19 13.26
CA MET A 530 14.06 12.01 11.86
C MET A 530 13.54 10.60 11.60
N LEU A 531 14.38 9.59 11.90
CA LEU A 531 14.04 8.20 11.59
C LEU A 531 12.91 7.67 12.48
N HIS A 532 12.85 8.05 13.76
CA HIS A 532 11.71 7.73 14.62
C HIS A 532 10.41 8.30 14.02
N GLN A 533 10.39 9.56 13.58
CA GLN A 533 9.20 10.16 12.98
C GLN A 533 8.80 9.47 11.67
N MET A 534 9.77 9.16 10.80
CA MET A 534 9.54 8.43 9.55
C MET A 534 9.15 6.96 9.75
N VAL A 535 9.23 6.46 10.98
CA VAL A 535 8.75 5.14 11.40
C VAL A 535 7.37 5.22 12.09
N THR A 536 7.07 6.28 12.86
CA THR A 536 5.78 6.39 13.58
C THR A 536 4.66 7.04 12.79
N ASP A 537 4.96 8.05 11.98
CA ASP A 537 3.96 8.95 11.38
C ASP A 537 3.64 8.59 9.92
N GLU A 538 4.46 7.70 9.33
CA GLU A 538 4.46 7.36 7.92
C GLU A 538 3.47 6.23 7.57
N LYS A 539 2.65 6.48 6.55
CA LYS A 539 1.65 5.56 6.02
C LYS A 539 2.28 4.53 5.08
N GLU A 540 3.25 4.95 4.27
CA GLU A 540 3.89 4.11 3.25
C GLU A 540 4.86 3.09 3.85
N ALA A 541 4.50 1.81 3.74
CA ALA A 541 5.25 0.70 4.33
C ALA A 541 6.73 0.69 3.91
N ALA A 542 7.02 0.89 2.62
CA ALA A 542 8.39 0.90 2.10
C ALA A 542 9.27 2.01 2.72
N VAL A 543 8.68 3.13 3.13
CA VAL A 543 9.41 4.23 3.79
C VAL A 543 9.66 3.89 5.27
N ARG A 544 8.67 3.33 6.00
CA ARG A 544 8.89 2.78 7.36
C ARG A 544 9.98 1.71 7.34
N GLU A 545 9.92 0.80 6.38
CA GLU A 545 10.87 -0.30 6.19
C GLU A 545 12.31 0.21 5.97
N ALA A 546 12.52 1.17 5.07
CA ALA A 546 13.83 1.79 4.85
C ALA A 546 14.32 2.62 6.05
N ALA A 547 13.40 3.28 6.77
CA ALA A 547 13.73 4.01 7.98
C ALA A 547 14.17 3.06 9.11
N ILE A 548 13.55 1.88 9.26
CA ILE A 548 13.98 0.81 10.19
C ILE A 548 15.40 0.32 9.87
N ARG A 549 15.71 0.05 8.60
CA ARG A 549 17.07 -0.36 8.18
C ARG A 549 18.11 0.69 8.58
N SER A 550 17.76 1.95 8.40
CA SER A 550 18.63 3.09 8.72
C SER A 550 18.74 3.31 10.23
N LEU A 551 17.67 3.05 10.98
CA LEU A 551 17.64 3.12 12.44
C LEU A 551 18.54 2.06 13.07
N ALA A 552 18.56 0.84 12.52
CA ALA A 552 19.49 -0.21 12.94
C ALA A 552 20.96 0.23 12.77
N VAL A 553 21.31 0.87 11.63
CA VAL A 553 22.67 1.42 11.40
C VAL A 553 23.03 2.54 12.39
N VAL A 554 22.07 3.39 12.76
CA VAL A 554 22.27 4.43 13.78
C VAL A 554 22.46 3.83 15.17
N LEU A 555 21.61 2.86 15.56
CA LEU A 555 21.62 2.26 16.90
C LEU A 555 22.85 1.38 17.19
N VAL A 556 23.49 0.80 16.18
CA VAL A 556 24.81 0.13 16.32
C VAL A 556 25.91 1.09 16.83
N HIS A 557 25.65 2.40 16.86
CA HIS A 557 26.57 3.42 17.34
C HIS A 557 25.95 4.38 18.38
N CYS A 558 24.99 3.89 19.17
CA CYS A 558 24.35 4.62 20.28
C CYS A 558 24.72 4.00 21.63
N ASP A 559 25.36 4.79 22.51
CA ASP A 559 25.75 4.38 23.88
C ASP A 559 24.86 5.04 24.97
N ASP A 560 23.63 5.43 24.61
CA ASP A 560 22.75 6.30 25.40
C ASP A 560 21.70 5.53 26.21
N ASP A 561 21.94 5.43 27.53
CA ASP A 561 21.14 4.68 28.50
C ASP A 561 19.67 5.09 28.59
N ASP A 562 19.32 6.34 28.25
CA ASP A 562 17.94 6.83 28.30
C ASP A 562 17.20 6.49 26.99
N LYS A 563 17.87 6.65 25.84
CA LYS A 563 17.32 6.33 24.51
C LYS A 563 17.11 4.84 24.28
N PHE A 564 17.83 3.98 24.99
CA PHE A 564 17.59 2.53 24.99
C PHE A 564 16.10 2.18 25.21
N SER A 565 15.44 2.87 26.16
CA SER A 565 14.04 2.60 26.47
C SER A 565 13.13 2.97 25.29
N GLN A 566 13.36 4.13 24.66
CA GLN A 566 12.62 4.58 23.47
C GLN A 566 12.83 3.63 22.29
N ALA A 567 14.04 3.12 22.11
CA ALA A 567 14.38 2.17 21.06
C ALA A 567 13.71 0.81 21.26
N TRP A 568 13.64 0.31 22.49
CA TRP A 568 12.87 -0.89 22.80
C TRP A 568 11.36 -0.67 22.57
N ASP A 569 10.79 0.40 23.11
CA ASP A 569 9.36 0.70 23.00
C ASP A 569 8.94 0.96 21.54
N LEU A 570 9.84 1.45 20.68
CA LEU A 570 9.63 1.50 19.23
C LEU A 570 9.72 0.11 18.58
N THR A 571 10.75 -0.67 18.89
CA THR A 571 10.96 -2.03 18.34
C THR A 571 9.77 -2.94 18.66
N ALA A 572 9.29 -2.94 19.91
CA ALA A 572 8.13 -3.70 20.36
C ALA A 572 6.85 -3.36 19.56
N ARG A 573 6.61 -2.06 19.27
CA ARG A 573 5.48 -1.61 18.44
C ARG A 573 5.59 -2.07 16.98
N LEU A 574 6.80 -2.16 16.43
CA LEU A 574 7.03 -2.56 15.04
C LEU A 574 6.96 -4.08 14.83
N LEU A 575 7.32 -4.86 15.85
CA LEU A 575 7.10 -6.30 15.87
C LEU A 575 5.60 -6.65 15.83
N GLU A 576 4.73 -5.71 16.20
CA GLU A 576 3.26 -5.81 16.09
C GLU A 576 2.66 -5.00 14.91
N ASP A 577 3.48 -4.46 13.97
CA ASP A 577 2.96 -3.86 12.73
C ASP A 577 2.29 -4.95 11.87
N ARG A 578 1.12 -4.63 11.30
CA ARG A 578 0.35 -5.54 10.43
C ARG A 578 0.96 -5.69 9.04
N CYS A 579 1.97 -4.89 8.71
CA CYS A 579 2.66 -4.92 7.42
C CYS A 579 3.90 -5.83 7.49
N GLU A 580 3.79 -7.03 6.93
CA GLU A 580 4.82 -8.08 6.95
C GLU A 580 6.25 -7.58 6.61
N PRO A 581 6.52 -6.73 5.59
CA PRO A 581 7.88 -6.25 5.33
C PRO A 581 8.46 -5.37 6.44
N VAL A 582 7.61 -4.60 7.13
CA VAL A 582 7.99 -3.70 8.23
C VAL A 582 8.26 -4.52 9.49
N GLN A 583 7.35 -5.44 9.83
CA GLN A 583 7.47 -6.36 10.97
C GLN A 583 8.68 -7.31 10.80
N ARG A 584 8.88 -7.87 9.60
CA ARG A 584 10.09 -8.65 9.25
C ARG A 584 11.36 -7.83 9.43
N SER A 585 11.40 -6.61 8.89
CA SER A 585 12.59 -5.74 9.03
C SER A 585 12.88 -5.34 10.48
N ALA A 586 11.85 -5.23 11.32
CA ALA A 586 12.03 -5.03 12.76
C ALA A 586 12.61 -6.27 13.46
N ALA A 587 12.13 -7.48 13.11
CA ALA A 587 12.59 -8.74 13.67
C ALA A 587 14.02 -9.13 13.22
N GLU A 588 14.34 -8.97 11.93
CA GLU A 588 15.61 -9.40 11.34
C GLU A 588 16.78 -8.41 11.57
N LEU A 589 16.49 -7.11 11.74
CA LEU A 589 17.53 -6.07 11.75
C LEU A 589 17.51 -5.21 13.01
N LEU A 590 16.35 -4.71 13.44
CA LEU A 590 16.28 -3.79 14.57
C LEU A 590 16.40 -4.53 15.92
N LEU A 591 15.71 -5.66 16.07
CA LEU A 591 15.72 -6.47 17.28
C LEU A 591 17.13 -7.01 17.62
N PRO A 592 17.92 -7.61 16.72
CA PRO A 592 19.28 -8.06 17.05
C PRO A 592 20.19 -6.92 17.53
N VAL A 593 20.06 -5.72 16.95
CA VAL A 593 20.82 -4.53 17.36
C VAL A 593 20.42 -4.07 18.76
N VAL A 594 19.12 -3.94 19.05
CA VAL A 594 18.62 -3.55 20.38
C VAL A 594 18.94 -4.61 21.44
N ALA A 595 18.88 -5.90 21.09
CA ALA A 595 19.25 -7.00 21.96
C ALA A 595 20.76 -7.02 22.26
N ARG A 596 21.61 -6.75 21.26
CA ARG A 596 23.07 -6.63 21.44
C ARG A 596 23.44 -5.43 22.32
N TRP A 597 22.79 -4.29 22.10
CA TRP A 597 22.94 -3.08 22.92
C TRP A 597 22.53 -3.35 24.38
N ALA A 598 21.40 -4.00 24.60
CA ALA A 598 20.98 -4.39 25.96
C ALA A 598 21.94 -5.35 26.66
N SER A 599 22.59 -6.24 25.90
CA SER A 599 23.63 -7.14 26.43
C SER A 599 24.88 -6.35 26.88
N GLN A 600 25.20 -5.23 26.24
CA GLN A 600 26.29 -4.34 26.66
C GLN A 600 25.90 -3.52 27.90
N LEU A 601 24.65 -3.05 27.98
CA LEU A 601 24.12 -2.30 29.12
C LEU A 601 23.73 -3.17 30.33
N GLY A 602 23.84 -4.51 30.24
CA GLY A 602 23.39 -5.43 31.29
C GLY A 602 21.85 -5.49 31.48
N ARG A 603 21.08 -4.96 30.53
CA ARG A 603 19.60 -4.84 30.61
C ARG A 603 18.84 -6.03 30.00
N LEU A 604 19.56 -7.01 29.44
CA LEU A 604 19.00 -8.19 28.76
C LEU A 604 18.18 -9.09 29.72
N SER A 605 18.80 -9.49 30.84
CA SER A 605 18.20 -10.32 31.90
C SER A 605 17.10 -9.61 32.67
N ASP A 606 17.28 -8.32 32.93
CA ASP A 606 16.52 -7.57 33.91
C ASP A 606 15.29 -6.86 33.33
N ARG A 607 15.28 -6.63 32.01
CA ARG A 607 14.18 -5.94 31.32
C ARG A 607 13.71 -6.67 30.06
N LEU A 608 14.61 -6.95 29.13
CA LEU A 608 14.23 -7.38 27.78
C LEU A 608 13.56 -8.75 27.75
N VAL A 609 14.23 -9.77 28.29
CA VAL A 609 13.69 -11.14 28.35
C VAL A 609 12.43 -11.21 29.23
N PRO A 610 12.38 -10.63 30.44
CA PRO A 610 11.15 -10.53 31.23
C PRO A 610 9.99 -9.83 30.50
N HIS A 611 10.26 -8.74 29.77
CA HIS A 611 9.23 -8.02 29.03
C HIS A 611 8.68 -8.88 27.88
N ALA A 612 9.54 -9.48 27.05
CA ALA A 612 9.13 -10.37 25.96
C ALA A 612 8.35 -11.60 26.48
N LEU A 613 8.80 -12.22 27.58
CA LEU A 613 8.06 -13.30 28.27
C LEU A 613 6.71 -12.83 28.81
N SER A 614 6.58 -11.57 29.22
CA SER A 614 5.31 -11.00 29.68
C SER A 614 4.38 -10.68 28.50
N ALA A 615 4.92 -10.21 27.37
CA ALA A 615 4.19 -9.88 26.16
C ALA A 615 3.65 -11.16 25.49
N ALA A 616 4.49 -12.17 25.27
CA ALA A 616 4.12 -13.46 24.72
C ALA A 616 2.96 -14.13 25.51
N ARG A 617 3.03 -14.11 26.85
CA ARG A 617 1.97 -14.67 27.71
C ARG A 617 0.69 -13.84 27.68
N GLN A 618 0.82 -12.51 27.72
CA GLN A 618 -0.34 -11.62 27.61
C GLN A 618 -1.03 -11.75 26.25
N ALA A 619 -0.27 -11.95 25.17
CA ALA A 619 -0.78 -12.27 23.86
C ALA A 619 -1.52 -13.63 23.91
N ALA A 620 -0.87 -14.72 24.31
CA ALA A 620 -1.48 -16.05 24.42
C ALA A 620 -2.81 -16.05 25.23
N GLN A 621 -2.93 -15.23 26.28
CA GLN A 621 -4.13 -15.12 27.12
C GLN A 621 -5.24 -14.22 26.55
N ARG A 622 -4.93 -13.21 25.73
CA ARG A 622 -5.91 -12.20 25.26
C ARG A 622 -6.63 -12.56 23.97
N GLN A 623 -6.29 -13.69 23.35
CA GLN A 623 -6.78 -14.12 22.02
C GLN A 623 -6.60 -13.06 20.89
N PRO A 624 -5.37 -12.54 20.67
CA PRO A 624 -5.00 -11.88 19.41
C PRO A 624 -4.90 -12.94 18.28
N ALA A 625 -4.40 -12.51 17.12
CA ALA A 625 -4.04 -13.45 16.06
C ALA A 625 -2.81 -14.31 16.45
N ASP A 626 -2.77 -15.54 15.92
CA ASP A 626 -1.70 -16.52 16.14
C ASP A 626 -0.30 -15.94 15.87
N TRP A 627 -0.14 -15.26 14.72
CA TRP A 627 1.11 -14.64 14.32
C TRP A 627 1.68 -13.69 15.37
N THR A 628 0.85 -12.97 16.13
CA THR A 628 1.33 -12.04 17.17
C THR A 628 2.01 -12.79 18.31
N VAL A 629 1.49 -13.96 18.70
CA VAL A 629 2.13 -14.82 19.70
C VAL A 629 3.39 -15.46 19.13
N SER A 630 3.34 -15.89 17.86
CA SER A 630 4.48 -16.47 17.12
C SER A 630 5.67 -15.51 17.04
N VAL A 631 5.45 -14.25 16.69
CA VAL A 631 6.50 -13.22 16.63
C VAL A 631 7.12 -12.99 18.02
N TRP A 632 6.33 -12.93 19.09
CA TRP A 632 6.88 -12.81 20.44
C TRP A 632 7.68 -14.06 20.89
N ILE A 633 7.45 -15.23 20.29
CA ILE A 633 8.25 -16.45 20.52
C ILE A 633 9.56 -16.40 19.70
N GLN A 634 9.52 -15.96 18.45
CA GLN A 634 10.71 -15.69 17.63
C GLN A 634 11.61 -14.63 18.28
N VAL A 635 11.03 -13.58 18.86
CA VAL A 635 11.76 -12.57 19.66
C VAL A 635 12.52 -13.22 20.82
N LEU A 636 11.91 -14.19 21.51
CA LEU A 636 12.58 -14.91 22.60
C LEU A 636 13.75 -15.78 22.10
N MET A 637 13.71 -16.30 20.87
CA MET A 637 14.86 -16.99 20.27
C MET A 637 16.05 -16.03 20.09
N THR A 638 15.84 -14.88 19.44
CA THR A 638 16.90 -13.86 19.23
C THR A 638 17.48 -13.32 20.56
N LEU A 639 16.65 -13.20 21.60
CA LEU A 639 17.12 -12.79 22.92
C LEU A 639 17.91 -13.91 23.65
N LEU A 640 17.57 -15.18 23.42
CA LEU A 640 18.32 -16.32 23.96
C LEU A 640 19.70 -16.48 23.32
N ASP A 641 19.87 -16.12 22.05
CA ASP A 641 21.18 -16.10 21.40
C ASP A 641 22.14 -15.12 22.09
N GLN A 642 21.69 -13.89 22.38
CA GLN A 642 22.45 -12.92 23.18
C GLN A 642 22.68 -13.42 24.62
N ALA A 643 21.68 -14.06 25.23
CA ALA A 643 21.80 -14.58 26.60
C ALA A 643 22.79 -15.74 26.69
N PHE A 644 22.86 -16.61 25.68
CA PHE A 644 23.85 -17.69 25.62
C PHE A 644 25.27 -17.14 25.41
N LEU A 645 25.44 -16.14 24.53
CA LEU A 645 26.71 -15.42 24.39
C LEU A 645 27.17 -14.80 25.72
N TRP A 646 26.25 -14.21 26.51
CA TRP A 646 26.53 -13.74 27.86
C TRP A 646 26.91 -14.86 28.83
N VAL A 647 26.18 -15.98 28.84
CA VAL A 647 26.48 -17.14 29.68
C VAL A 647 27.89 -17.67 29.42
N VAL A 648 28.27 -17.84 28.15
CA VAL A 648 29.60 -18.34 27.76
C VAL A 648 30.69 -17.30 28.05
N SER A 649 30.46 -16.01 27.77
CA SER A 649 31.44 -14.95 28.03
C SER A 649 31.59 -14.53 29.51
N ALA A 650 30.81 -15.10 30.43
CA ALA A 650 30.88 -14.84 31.88
C ALA A 650 31.28 -16.07 32.73
N GLY A 651 31.70 -17.18 32.12
CA GLY A 651 31.92 -18.45 32.81
C GLY A 651 33.34 -18.71 33.33
N PRO A 652 33.52 -19.53 34.38
CA PRO A 652 34.83 -19.89 34.95
C PRO A 652 35.67 -20.84 34.06
N HIS A 653 35.14 -21.26 32.91
CA HIS A 653 35.91 -22.03 31.92
C HIS A 653 36.87 -21.14 31.10
N LEU A 654 36.70 -19.81 31.15
CA LEU A 654 37.55 -18.84 30.44
C LEU A 654 39.00 -18.86 30.92
N ASP A 655 39.24 -19.18 32.21
CA ASP A 655 40.58 -19.42 32.76
C ASP A 655 41.39 -20.46 31.96
N ARG A 656 40.73 -21.40 31.26
CA ARG A 656 41.38 -22.35 30.34
C ARG A 656 41.55 -21.78 28.95
N VAL A 657 40.52 -21.11 28.42
CA VAL A 657 40.51 -20.45 27.09
C VAL A 657 41.66 -19.45 26.93
N GLU A 658 42.11 -18.82 28.02
CA GLU A 658 43.27 -17.89 28.00
C GLU A 658 44.64 -18.57 28.17
N ASN A 659 44.68 -19.84 28.59
CA ASN A 659 45.93 -20.58 28.87
C ASN A 659 46.23 -21.71 27.86
N ASP A 660 45.20 -22.32 27.26
CA ASP A 660 45.34 -23.39 26.27
C ASP A 660 45.56 -22.86 24.84
N SER A 661 46.28 -23.62 24.03
CA SER A 661 46.39 -23.35 22.61
C SER A 661 45.09 -23.72 21.89
N MET A 662 44.54 -22.80 21.09
CA MET A 662 43.32 -22.89 20.25
C MET A 662 43.26 -24.12 19.32
N GLY A 663 43.07 -25.32 19.89
CA GLY A 663 43.15 -26.61 19.18
C GLY A 663 41.86 -27.44 19.21
N ILE A 664 40.90 -27.12 20.07
CA ILE A 664 39.59 -27.79 20.15
C ILE A 664 38.50 -26.74 19.95
N THR A 665 37.62 -26.97 18.98
CA THR A 665 36.49 -26.10 18.62
C THR A 665 35.22 -26.93 18.57
N SER A 666 34.12 -26.40 19.10
CA SER A 666 32.80 -27.05 19.07
C SER A 666 32.02 -26.60 17.83
N ASP A 667 31.53 -27.56 17.04
CA ASP A 667 30.70 -27.32 15.85
C ASP A 667 29.20 -27.57 16.12
N ARG A 668 28.78 -27.58 17.41
CA ARG A 668 27.39 -27.92 17.81
C ARG A 668 26.37 -26.79 17.72
N LEU A 669 26.81 -25.57 17.40
CA LEU A 669 25.94 -24.39 17.35
C LEU A 669 24.96 -24.51 16.16
N PRO A 670 23.68 -24.09 16.32
CA PRO A 670 22.71 -24.15 15.25
C PRO A 670 23.09 -23.18 14.11
N SER A 671 22.99 -23.64 12.86
CA SER A 671 23.09 -22.77 11.70
C SER A 671 21.89 -21.83 11.65
N GLN A 672 22.13 -20.53 11.45
CA GLN A 672 21.10 -19.49 11.41
C GLN A 672 20.97 -18.91 10.00
N GLU A 673 19.76 -18.47 9.63
CA GLU A 673 19.45 -18.05 8.26
C GLU A 673 19.90 -16.62 7.91
N GLY A 674 20.40 -15.84 8.89
CA GLY A 674 20.84 -14.46 8.69
C GLY A 674 22.07 -14.07 9.52
N PRO A 675 22.91 -13.12 9.02
CA PRO A 675 24.19 -12.77 9.64
C PRO A 675 24.08 -12.01 10.97
N LEU A 676 22.90 -11.46 11.31
CA LEU A 676 22.64 -10.85 12.61
C LEU A 676 22.10 -11.85 13.66
N SER A 677 21.77 -13.07 13.24
CA SER A 677 21.43 -14.19 14.11
C SER A 677 22.63 -15.14 14.31
N ASP A 678 23.62 -15.12 13.42
CA ASP A 678 24.85 -15.90 13.55
C ASP A 678 25.66 -15.47 14.80
N LEU A 679 25.75 -16.40 15.75
CA LEU A 679 26.49 -16.25 17.01
C LEU A 679 27.96 -15.88 16.79
N GLU A 680 28.60 -16.36 15.72
CA GLU A 680 30.00 -16.04 15.40
C GLU A 680 30.17 -14.57 14.99
N VAL A 681 29.21 -14.03 14.22
CA VAL A 681 29.17 -12.61 13.83
C VAL A 681 28.84 -11.73 15.03
N LEU A 682 27.87 -12.14 15.85
CA LEU A 682 27.46 -11.43 17.07
C LEU A 682 28.60 -11.36 18.12
N HIS A 683 29.41 -12.41 18.23
CA HIS A 683 30.62 -12.43 19.06
C HIS A 683 31.77 -11.63 18.44
N GLY A 684 31.90 -11.62 17.11
CA GLY A 684 32.94 -10.92 16.36
C GLY A 684 34.24 -11.72 16.15
N ASP A 685 34.43 -12.82 16.89
CA ASP A 685 35.46 -13.83 16.65
C ASP A 685 34.85 -15.23 16.79
N GLY A 686 34.46 -15.82 15.66
CA GLY A 686 33.85 -17.14 15.61
C GLY A 686 34.77 -18.27 16.07
N ARG A 687 36.09 -18.16 15.85
CA ARG A 687 37.04 -19.19 16.32
C ARG A 687 37.14 -19.18 17.83
N ARG A 688 37.27 -18.00 18.43
CA ARG A 688 37.26 -17.83 19.89
C ARG A 688 35.93 -18.30 20.48
N LEU A 689 34.79 -18.01 19.83
CA LEU A 689 33.50 -18.53 20.28
C LEU A 689 33.45 -20.06 20.29
N ARG A 690 33.81 -20.74 19.18
CA ARG A 690 33.80 -22.22 19.13
C ARG A 690 34.73 -22.86 20.16
N HIS A 691 35.85 -22.20 20.50
CA HIS A 691 36.74 -22.67 21.57
C HIS A 691 36.14 -22.44 22.97
N MET A 692 35.53 -21.28 23.22
CA MET A 692 34.81 -21.00 24.46
C MET A 692 33.64 -21.97 24.68
N VAL A 693 32.87 -22.30 23.63
CA VAL A 693 31.78 -23.29 23.69
C VAL A 693 32.34 -24.70 23.98
N ALA A 694 33.46 -25.09 23.37
CA ALA A 694 34.11 -26.36 23.71
C ALA A 694 34.59 -26.43 25.17
N ALA A 695 35.19 -25.35 25.69
CA ALA A 695 35.62 -25.24 27.08
C ALA A 695 34.43 -25.21 28.06
N PHE A 696 33.32 -24.59 27.67
CA PHE A 696 32.05 -24.64 28.39
C PHE A 696 31.52 -26.08 28.48
N ASP A 697 31.47 -26.81 27.35
CA ASP A 697 30.99 -28.19 27.27
C ASP A 697 31.83 -29.15 28.14
N GLU A 698 33.16 -29.01 28.10
CA GLU A 698 34.09 -29.80 28.94
C GLU A 698 34.00 -29.41 30.43
N TYR A 699 33.64 -28.17 30.74
CA TYR A 699 33.47 -27.71 32.12
C TYR A 699 32.16 -28.21 32.74
N VAL A 700 31.02 -28.12 32.04
CA VAL A 700 29.72 -28.54 32.60
C VAL A 700 29.54 -30.05 32.73
N THR A 701 30.44 -30.84 32.12
CA THR A 701 30.49 -32.30 32.28
C THR A 701 31.29 -32.76 33.51
N GLN A 702 31.96 -31.85 34.22
CA GLN A 702 32.70 -32.18 35.45
C GLN A 702 31.77 -32.35 36.65
N GLU A 703 31.92 -33.41 37.45
CA GLU A 703 31.11 -33.64 38.67
C GLU A 703 31.18 -32.49 39.70
N TRP A 704 32.24 -31.67 39.62
CA TRP A 704 32.53 -30.56 40.53
C TRP A 704 32.24 -29.17 39.93
N TYR A 705 31.61 -29.09 38.75
CA TYR A 705 31.34 -27.81 38.08
C TYR A 705 30.54 -26.85 38.97
N ARG A 706 30.84 -25.55 38.87
CA ARG A 706 30.13 -24.50 39.60
C ARG A 706 29.27 -23.69 38.64
N VAL A 707 28.05 -23.38 39.07
CA VAL A 707 27.18 -22.43 38.37
C VAL A 707 27.69 -21.00 38.65
N TRP A 708 27.52 -20.10 37.69
CA TRP A 708 27.80 -18.65 37.79
C TRP A 708 26.52 -17.87 37.47
N PRO A 709 26.39 -16.59 37.88
CA PRO A 709 25.11 -15.88 37.87
C PRO A 709 24.35 -15.89 36.53
N ALA A 710 25.06 -15.80 35.40
CA ALA A 710 24.44 -15.87 34.07
C ALA A 710 23.80 -17.24 33.78
N LEU A 711 24.53 -18.34 34.07
CA LEU A 711 23.99 -19.70 33.91
C LEU A 711 22.89 -19.99 34.94
N GLU A 712 23.01 -19.42 36.15
CA GLU A 712 22.00 -19.54 37.20
C GLU A 712 20.68 -18.88 36.77
N TRP A 713 20.72 -17.62 36.33
CA TRP A 713 19.57 -16.90 35.77
C TRP A 713 18.95 -17.67 34.58
N LEU A 714 19.76 -18.15 33.63
CA LEU A 714 19.25 -18.86 32.46
C LEU A 714 18.50 -20.15 32.87
N THR A 715 19.06 -20.91 33.82
CA THR A 715 18.51 -22.23 34.20
C THR A 715 17.43 -22.18 35.27
N ASN A 716 17.45 -21.20 36.18
CA ASN A 716 16.51 -21.09 37.31
C ASN A 716 15.42 -20.02 37.12
N GLU A 717 15.61 -19.03 36.24
CA GLU A 717 14.63 -17.94 36.02
C GLU A 717 14.07 -17.98 34.60
N CYS A 718 14.92 -17.93 33.57
CA CYS A 718 14.49 -17.87 32.17
C CYS A 718 13.81 -19.17 31.71
N VAL A 719 14.49 -20.32 31.80
CA VAL A 719 13.95 -21.62 31.34
C VAL A 719 12.60 -21.98 32.00
N PRO A 720 12.39 -21.79 33.32
CA PRO A 720 11.08 -22.00 33.94
C PRO A 720 9.96 -21.07 33.44
N GLU A 721 10.29 -19.88 32.92
CA GLU A 721 9.32 -18.98 32.29
C GLU A 721 8.99 -19.38 30.84
N LEU A 722 9.95 -19.92 30.07
CA LEU A 722 9.68 -20.50 28.74
C LEU A 722 8.66 -21.64 28.85
N PHE A 723 8.82 -22.53 29.84
CA PHE A 723 7.82 -23.59 30.11
C PHE A 723 6.48 -23.05 30.62
N ARG A 724 6.46 -21.94 31.39
CA ARG A 724 5.19 -21.27 31.79
C ARG A 724 4.46 -20.64 30.60
N LEU A 725 5.18 -20.17 29.58
CA LEU A 725 4.57 -19.73 28.32
C LEU A 725 3.96 -20.91 27.56
N ALA A 726 4.67 -22.04 27.46
CA ALA A 726 4.15 -23.26 26.82
C ALA A 726 2.92 -23.86 27.53
N GLU A 727 2.82 -23.74 28.85
CA GLU A 727 1.64 -24.15 29.65
C GLU A 727 0.40 -23.26 29.42
N VAL A 728 0.60 -22.00 29.01
CA VAL A 728 -0.46 -20.99 28.82
C VAL A 728 -0.86 -20.86 27.34
N LEU A 729 0.01 -21.26 26.42
CA LEU A 729 -0.20 -21.18 24.98
C LEU A 729 -1.29 -22.19 24.52
N PRO A 730 -2.41 -21.72 23.93
CA PRO A 730 -3.52 -22.58 23.53
C PRO A 730 -3.23 -23.30 22.19
N LEU A 731 -3.77 -24.51 22.07
CA LEU A 731 -3.60 -25.37 20.88
C LEU A 731 -4.36 -24.88 19.62
N SER A 732 -5.11 -23.78 19.74
CA SER A 732 -5.77 -23.08 18.63
C SER A 732 -4.82 -22.23 17.79
N PHE A 733 -3.57 -22.07 18.23
CA PHE A 733 -2.54 -21.26 17.59
C PHE A 733 -1.43 -22.18 17.03
N PRO A 734 -1.67 -22.86 15.88
CA PRO A 734 -0.70 -23.80 15.29
C PRO A 734 0.67 -23.18 15.03
N ASP A 735 0.76 -21.92 14.59
CA ASP A 735 2.02 -21.29 14.23
C ASP A 735 2.84 -21.03 15.50
N ALA A 736 2.22 -20.48 16.55
CA ALA A 736 2.87 -20.27 17.84
C ALA A 736 3.25 -21.59 18.54
N VAL A 737 2.48 -22.67 18.32
CA VAL A 737 2.80 -24.01 18.84
C VAL A 737 4.03 -24.61 18.13
N TYR A 738 4.17 -24.38 16.81
CA TYR A 738 5.38 -24.74 16.05
C TYR A 738 6.59 -23.92 16.52
N GLU A 739 6.46 -22.60 16.63
CA GLU A 739 7.53 -21.71 17.10
C GLU A 739 7.94 -22.03 18.55
N MET A 740 7.01 -22.43 19.42
CA MET A 740 7.34 -22.87 20.78
C MET A 740 8.15 -24.17 20.78
N ALA A 741 7.91 -25.09 19.84
CA ALA A 741 8.75 -26.27 19.65
C ALA A 741 10.15 -25.89 19.13
N ALA A 742 10.23 -24.95 18.17
CA ALA A 742 11.49 -24.43 17.65
C ALA A 742 12.32 -23.72 18.74
N LEU A 743 11.69 -22.88 19.56
CA LEU A 743 12.28 -22.20 20.72
C LEU A 743 12.89 -23.18 21.72
N LEU A 744 12.16 -24.23 22.13
CA LEU A 744 12.69 -25.23 23.07
C LEU A 744 13.83 -26.07 22.46
N ARG A 745 13.76 -26.38 21.16
CA ARG A 745 14.82 -27.06 20.41
C ARG A 745 16.08 -26.19 20.35
N HIS A 746 15.94 -24.94 19.94
CA HIS A 746 17.02 -23.94 19.88
C HIS A 746 17.69 -23.76 21.25
N THR A 747 16.88 -23.58 22.31
CA THR A 747 17.38 -23.49 23.69
C THR A 747 18.24 -24.70 24.07
N ALA A 748 17.80 -25.93 23.73
CA ALA A 748 18.55 -27.15 24.00
C ALA A 748 19.85 -27.26 23.16
N HIS A 749 19.84 -26.81 21.91
CA HIS A 749 21.04 -26.72 21.07
C HIS A 749 22.04 -25.67 21.58
N LEU A 750 21.58 -24.54 22.11
CA LEU A 750 22.42 -23.51 22.74
C LEU A 750 23.08 -24.03 24.03
N VAL A 751 22.30 -24.51 25.01
CA VAL A 751 22.86 -24.93 26.30
C VAL A 751 23.64 -26.25 26.24
N GLY A 752 23.45 -27.05 25.19
CA GLY A 752 24.14 -28.32 24.99
C GLY A 752 23.54 -29.48 25.79
N PRO A 753 23.90 -30.74 25.46
CA PRO A 753 23.24 -31.94 25.96
C PRO A 753 23.26 -32.07 27.49
N THR A 754 24.38 -31.71 28.13
CA THR A 754 24.57 -31.86 29.57
C THR A 754 23.68 -30.93 30.40
N ILE A 755 23.48 -29.68 29.96
CA ILE A 755 22.57 -28.74 30.61
C ILE A 755 21.12 -29.03 30.23
N ALA A 756 20.85 -29.45 29.00
CA ALA A 756 19.52 -29.87 28.59
C ALA A 756 19.02 -31.09 29.41
N ASP A 757 19.89 -32.08 29.65
CA ASP A 757 19.58 -33.25 30.46
C ASP A 757 19.48 -32.95 31.98
N SER A 758 20.40 -32.15 32.52
CA SER A 758 20.46 -31.89 33.97
C SER A 758 19.58 -30.74 34.48
N LYS A 759 19.06 -29.87 33.59
CA LYS A 759 18.25 -28.69 33.96
C LYS A 759 16.91 -28.61 33.21
N LEU A 760 16.93 -28.62 31.87
CA LEU A 760 15.71 -28.42 31.07
C LEU A 760 14.76 -29.62 31.21
N TRP A 761 15.28 -30.84 31.09
CA TRP A 761 14.47 -32.06 31.20
C TRP A 761 13.79 -32.21 32.57
N PRO A 762 14.45 -32.09 33.74
CA PRO A 762 13.78 -32.17 35.04
C PRO A 762 12.73 -31.07 35.26
N CYS A 763 12.98 -29.85 34.76
CA CYS A 763 11.99 -28.76 34.81
C CYS A 763 10.73 -29.12 34.00
N CYS A 764 10.91 -29.70 32.82
CA CYS A 764 9.84 -30.19 31.96
C CYS A 764 9.09 -31.41 32.55
N GLU A 765 9.82 -32.44 32.96
CA GLU A 765 9.27 -33.72 33.42
C GLU A 765 8.41 -33.56 34.68
N SER A 766 8.80 -32.63 35.57
CA SER A 766 8.01 -32.26 36.76
C SER A 766 6.71 -31.51 36.45
N ARG A 767 6.58 -30.91 35.25
CA ARG A 767 5.35 -30.23 34.78
C ARG A 767 4.44 -31.18 33.99
N LEU A 768 5.03 -32.01 33.13
CA LEU A 768 4.30 -33.05 32.39
C LEU A 768 3.71 -34.13 33.32
N ARG A 769 4.47 -34.57 34.33
CA ARG A 769 3.97 -35.45 35.40
C ARG A 769 3.54 -34.68 36.66
N GLY A 770 3.34 -33.36 36.55
CA GLY A 770 2.93 -32.52 37.66
C GLY A 770 1.60 -33.01 38.23
N ALA A 771 1.51 -33.10 39.56
CA ALA A 771 0.28 -33.53 40.20
C ALA A 771 -0.85 -32.54 39.85
N ALA A 772 -1.92 -33.09 39.28
CA ALA A 772 -3.21 -32.43 39.20
C ALA A 772 -3.53 -31.72 40.53
N ALA A 773 -3.91 -30.45 40.46
CA ALA A 773 -4.77 -29.91 41.53
C ALA A 773 -6.01 -30.81 41.58
N ALA A 774 -6.56 -31.10 42.76
CA ALA A 774 -7.36 -32.31 43.02
C ALA A 774 -8.51 -32.60 42.02
N ASP A 775 -9.06 -31.56 41.37
CA ASP A 775 -10.17 -31.63 40.42
C ASP A 775 -9.81 -31.15 38.98
N ALA A 776 -8.54 -30.94 38.64
CA ALA A 776 -8.10 -30.35 37.36
C ALA A 776 -6.99 -31.15 36.64
N PRO A 777 -7.03 -31.29 35.30
CA PRO A 777 -6.00 -32.03 34.55
C PRO A 777 -4.62 -31.36 34.61
N PRO A 778 -3.52 -32.12 34.43
CA PRO A 778 -2.18 -31.54 34.35
C PRO A 778 -2.06 -30.65 33.10
N PRO A 779 -1.44 -29.45 33.20
CA PRO A 779 -1.45 -28.47 32.11
C PRO A 779 -0.77 -28.98 30.83
N GLY A 780 0.18 -29.92 30.96
CA GLY A 780 0.79 -30.60 29.81
C GLY A 780 -0.21 -31.30 28.88
N LEU A 781 -1.38 -31.69 29.37
CA LEU A 781 -2.42 -32.37 28.58
C LEU A 781 -3.56 -31.43 28.15
N THR A 782 -3.38 -30.11 28.28
CA THR A 782 -4.37 -29.09 27.86
C THR A 782 -3.73 -27.87 27.17
N SER A 783 -2.43 -27.91 26.85
CA SER A 783 -1.66 -26.77 26.36
C SER A 783 -0.60 -27.19 25.32
N ALA A 784 0.13 -26.20 24.78
CA ALA A 784 1.25 -26.42 23.87
C ALA A 784 2.46 -27.16 24.50
N LEU A 785 2.52 -27.34 25.83
CA LEU A 785 3.67 -27.94 26.51
C LEU A 785 4.00 -29.35 25.99
N LEU A 786 3.00 -30.23 25.76
CA LEU A 786 3.27 -31.57 25.21
C LEU A 786 3.84 -31.53 23.77
N PRO A 787 3.21 -30.88 22.77
CA PRO A 787 3.79 -30.79 21.43
C PRO A 787 5.18 -30.15 21.42
N ALA A 788 5.38 -29.06 22.15
CA ALA A 788 6.64 -28.34 22.19
C ALA A 788 7.78 -29.15 22.84
N VAL A 789 7.48 -29.98 23.84
CA VAL A 789 8.48 -30.87 24.42
C VAL A 789 8.80 -32.04 23.48
N CYS A 790 7.79 -32.65 22.87
CA CYS A 790 7.96 -33.80 21.99
C CYS A 790 8.74 -33.47 20.72
N ALA A 791 8.37 -32.41 20.01
CA ALA A 791 9.01 -32.00 18.75
C ALA A 791 10.10 -30.92 18.92
N GLY A 792 10.24 -30.35 20.13
CA GLY A 792 11.28 -29.39 20.46
C GLY A 792 12.40 -30.00 21.31
N LEU A 793 12.19 -30.07 22.63
CA LEU A 793 13.21 -30.52 23.59
C LEU A 793 13.69 -31.96 23.36
N LEU A 794 12.80 -32.89 22.98
CA LEU A 794 13.15 -34.28 22.68
C LEU A 794 13.57 -34.53 21.22
N ALA A 795 13.36 -33.54 20.34
CA ALA A 795 13.94 -33.54 19.00
C ALA A 795 15.44 -33.17 19.04
N ALA A 796 15.86 -32.34 20.00
CA ALA A 796 17.25 -32.01 20.27
C ALA A 796 18.08 -33.22 20.77
N PRO A 797 19.42 -33.21 20.65
CA PRO A 797 20.28 -34.35 20.94
C PRO A 797 20.51 -34.57 22.45
N LEU A 798 19.49 -35.08 23.16
CA LEU A 798 19.56 -35.45 24.58
C LEU A 798 19.89 -36.95 24.78
N PRO A 799 20.49 -37.35 25.92
CA PRO A 799 20.67 -38.76 26.28
C PRO A 799 19.32 -39.49 26.34
N ASP A 800 19.22 -40.66 25.71
CA ASP A 800 18.01 -41.50 25.64
C ASP A 800 16.74 -40.77 25.10
N ALA A 801 16.90 -39.73 24.27
CA ALA A 801 15.80 -38.90 23.79
C ALA A 801 14.63 -39.68 23.18
N ASP A 802 14.88 -40.69 22.35
CA ASP A 802 13.81 -41.52 21.75
C ASP A 802 13.07 -42.38 22.77
N ALA A 803 13.76 -42.89 23.79
CA ALA A 803 13.14 -43.66 24.87
C ALA A 803 12.30 -42.76 25.77
N ARG A 804 12.76 -41.52 26.03
CA ARG A 804 11.98 -40.48 26.72
C ARG A 804 10.77 -40.06 25.89
N LEU A 805 10.90 -39.88 24.57
CA LEU A 805 9.81 -39.54 23.67
C LEU A 805 8.73 -40.63 23.62
N ALA A 806 9.14 -41.88 23.38
CA ALA A 806 8.22 -43.02 23.36
C ALA A 806 7.51 -43.22 24.71
N ARG A 807 8.15 -42.88 25.83
CA ARG A 807 7.54 -42.89 27.16
C ARG A 807 6.63 -41.69 27.40
N THR A 808 7.01 -40.48 27.03
CA THR A 808 6.19 -39.27 27.23
C THR A 808 4.90 -39.34 26.42
N LEU A 809 4.96 -39.85 25.19
CA LEU A 809 3.77 -40.09 24.37
C LEU A 809 2.86 -41.18 24.96
N GLU A 810 3.44 -42.23 25.54
CA GLU A 810 2.72 -43.31 26.23
C GLU A 810 2.07 -42.83 27.54
N ASP A 811 2.84 -42.20 28.43
CA ASP A 811 2.37 -41.54 29.65
C ASP A 811 1.22 -40.58 29.31
N ALA A 812 1.35 -39.75 28.26
CA ALA A 812 0.33 -38.81 27.82
C ALA A 812 -0.94 -39.47 27.26
N LEU A 813 -0.82 -40.55 26.46
CA LEU A 813 -1.96 -41.31 25.92
C LEU A 813 -2.77 -42.00 27.02
N TYR A 814 -2.11 -42.54 28.04
CA TYR A 814 -2.79 -43.18 29.16
C TYR A 814 -3.40 -42.17 30.13
N LEU A 815 -2.72 -41.04 30.39
CA LEU A 815 -3.24 -39.98 31.25
C LEU A 815 -4.39 -39.20 30.61
N SER A 816 -4.36 -38.92 29.30
CA SER A 816 -5.47 -38.25 28.60
C SER A 816 -6.74 -39.11 28.64
N ALA A 817 -6.61 -40.42 28.44
CA ALA A 817 -7.70 -41.38 28.58
C ALA A 817 -8.22 -41.48 30.03
N ALA A 818 -7.33 -41.54 31.02
CA ALA A 818 -7.71 -41.58 32.44
C ALA A 818 -8.45 -40.31 32.90
N CYS A 819 -8.01 -39.14 32.43
CA CYS A 819 -8.64 -37.84 32.68
C CYS A 819 -9.80 -37.51 31.72
N ARG A 820 -10.11 -38.37 30.74
CA ARG A 820 -11.16 -38.18 29.72
C ARG A 820 -11.02 -36.88 28.90
N LEU A 821 -9.79 -36.50 28.59
CA LEU A 821 -9.43 -35.30 27.83
C LEU A 821 -9.56 -35.52 26.32
N THR A 822 -9.58 -34.43 25.55
CA THR A 822 -9.47 -34.52 24.08
C THR A 822 -8.09 -35.01 23.68
N GLY A 823 -8.01 -35.70 22.53
CA GLY A 823 -6.73 -36.14 21.96
C GLY A 823 -5.88 -35.00 21.37
N GLU A 824 -6.29 -33.74 21.49
CA GLU A 824 -5.75 -32.60 20.74
C GLU A 824 -4.29 -32.24 21.04
N PRO A 825 -3.78 -32.23 22.29
CA PRO A 825 -2.36 -31.96 22.55
C PRO A 825 -1.48 -33.08 22.00
N LEU A 826 -1.95 -34.33 22.10
CA LEU A 826 -1.25 -35.50 21.59
C LEU A 826 -1.28 -35.54 20.06
N ALA A 827 -2.40 -35.17 19.44
CA ALA A 827 -2.51 -34.98 18.00
C ALA A 827 -1.58 -33.86 17.51
N ALA A 828 -1.54 -32.71 18.18
CA ALA A 828 -0.60 -31.63 17.86
C ALA A 828 0.86 -32.11 17.94
N ALA A 829 1.21 -32.88 18.98
CA ALA A 829 2.54 -33.50 19.10
C ALA A 829 2.83 -34.46 17.93
N VAL A 830 1.84 -35.26 17.51
CA VAL A 830 1.98 -36.16 16.35
C VAL A 830 2.13 -35.38 15.04
N ARG A 831 1.45 -34.23 14.83
CA ARG A 831 1.66 -33.40 13.60
C ARG A 831 3.11 -32.97 13.48
N LEU A 832 3.64 -32.31 14.51
CA LEU A 832 5.01 -31.82 14.51
C LEU A 832 6.01 -32.97 14.37
N LEU A 833 5.81 -34.09 15.08
CA LEU A 833 6.69 -35.27 14.98
C LEU A 833 6.69 -35.95 13.60
N LEU A 834 5.69 -35.72 12.75
CA LEU A 834 5.65 -36.29 11.40
C LEU A 834 6.59 -35.56 10.43
N GLU A 835 6.98 -34.31 10.72
CA GLU A 835 8.02 -33.57 9.99
C GLU A 835 9.42 -34.22 10.10
N TYR A 836 9.63 -35.10 11.09
CA TYR A 836 10.92 -35.70 11.45
C TYR A 836 10.89 -37.23 11.21
N PRO A 837 11.29 -37.72 10.01
CA PRO A 837 11.15 -39.13 9.62
C PRO A 837 11.79 -40.13 10.57
N GLU A 838 12.89 -39.77 11.23
CA GLU A 838 13.56 -40.59 12.25
C GLU A 838 12.68 -40.84 13.49
N ARG A 839 11.73 -39.94 13.79
CA ARG A 839 10.81 -40.06 14.94
C ARG A 839 9.56 -40.88 14.62
N HIS A 840 9.29 -41.19 13.35
CA HIS A 840 8.15 -42.03 12.92
C HIS A 840 8.14 -43.41 13.60
N ALA A 841 9.31 -43.95 13.97
CA ALA A 841 9.40 -45.22 14.70
C ALA A 841 8.65 -45.17 16.05
N ALA A 842 8.84 -44.10 16.84
CA ALA A 842 8.16 -43.92 18.12
C ALA A 842 6.64 -43.75 17.96
N LEU A 843 6.19 -43.09 16.88
CA LEU A 843 4.76 -42.94 16.55
C LEU A 843 4.10 -44.29 16.21
N LEU A 844 4.80 -45.13 15.45
CA LEU A 844 4.33 -46.46 15.08
C LEU A 844 4.33 -47.43 16.29
N ASP A 845 5.25 -47.25 17.23
CA ASP A 845 5.28 -48.06 18.46
C ASP A 845 4.20 -47.60 19.46
N LEU A 846 3.92 -46.30 19.56
CA LEU A 846 2.76 -45.75 20.29
C LEU A 846 1.44 -46.32 19.75
N LEU A 847 1.26 -46.31 18.42
CA LEU A 847 0.10 -46.90 17.75
C LEU A 847 -0.13 -48.34 18.21
N TRP A 848 0.90 -49.19 18.16
CA TRP A 848 0.76 -50.61 18.50
C TRP A 848 0.60 -50.89 20.00
N LYS A 849 1.10 -50.02 20.89
CA LYS A 849 0.75 -50.04 22.33
C LYS A 849 -0.73 -49.72 22.56
N GLY A 850 -1.27 -48.74 21.85
CA GLY A 850 -2.65 -48.28 21.99
C GLY A 850 -3.69 -49.25 21.42
N VAL A 851 -3.44 -49.85 20.25
CA VAL A 851 -4.45 -50.62 19.46
C VAL A 851 -5.13 -51.76 20.22
N MET A 852 -4.43 -52.45 21.12
CA MET A 852 -4.95 -53.58 21.90
C MET A 852 -5.14 -53.25 23.39
N HIS A 853 -5.10 -51.97 23.76
CA HIS A 853 -5.16 -51.56 25.16
C HIS A 853 -6.54 -51.84 25.81
N SER A 854 -6.57 -52.17 27.10
CA SER A 854 -7.81 -52.59 27.79
C SER A 854 -8.84 -51.46 27.91
N VAL A 855 -8.39 -50.25 28.24
CA VAL A 855 -9.21 -49.03 28.34
C VAL A 855 -9.71 -48.60 26.96
N VAL A 856 -11.00 -48.30 26.85
CA VAL A 856 -11.67 -47.99 25.56
C VAL A 856 -11.22 -46.64 25.02
N GLU A 857 -11.14 -45.66 25.91
CA GLU A 857 -10.73 -44.28 25.64
C GLU A 857 -9.32 -44.23 25.02
N VAL A 858 -8.38 -45.07 25.48
CA VAL A 858 -7.04 -45.21 24.86
C VAL A 858 -7.14 -45.68 23.41
N ARG A 859 -7.97 -46.70 23.13
CA ARG A 859 -8.14 -47.22 21.76
C ARG A 859 -8.85 -46.21 20.86
N GLU A 860 -9.77 -45.42 21.40
CA GLU A 860 -10.45 -44.35 20.68
C GLU A 860 -9.47 -43.23 20.26
N THR A 861 -8.67 -42.70 21.19
CA THR A 861 -7.61 -41.73 20.86
C THR A 861 -6.59 -42.33 19.88
N THR A 862 -6.20 -43.59 20.08
CA THR A 862 -5.27 -44.28 19.16
C THR A 862 -5.82 -44.36 17.74
N ALA A 863 -7.13 -44.62 17.56
CA ALA A 863 -7.77 -44.64 16.25
C ALA A 863 -7.79 -43.26 15.56
N GLN A 864 -7.92 -42.17 16.33
CA GLN A 864 -7.81 -40.80 15.82
C GLN A 864 -6.39 -40.50 15.34
N LEU A 865 -5.37 -40.80 16.16
CA LEU A 865 -3.96 -40.60 15.81
C LEU A 865 -3.52 -41.47 14.62
N ALA A 866 -4.03 -42.70 14.51
CA ALA A 866 -3.72 -43.62 13.41
C ALA A 866 -4.07 -43.04 12.03
N GLY A 867 -5.10 -42.18 11.93
CA GLY A 867 -5.42 -41.47 10.70
C GLY A 867 -4.36 -40.46 10.27
N MET A 868 -3.67 -39.83 11.23
CA MET A 868 -2.65 -38.83 10.96
C MET A 868 -1.39 -39.42 10.31
N LEU A 869 -1.14 -40.72 10.53
CA LEU A 869 -0.04 -41.46 9.91
C LEU A 869 -0.33 -41.84 8.45
N VAL A 870 -1.59 -41.82 8.01
CA VAL A 870 -1.99 -42.34 6.68
C VAL A 870 -1.39 -41.57 5.49
N PRO A 871 -1.38 -40.22 5.45
CA PRO A 871 -0.77 -39.49 4.33
C PRO A 871 0.77 -39.49 4.38
N GLU A 872 1.37 -39.43 5.58
CA GLU A 872 2.79 -39.12 5.75
C GLU A 872 3.74 -40.34 5.69
N VAL A 873 3.26 -41.55 6.03
CA VAL A 873 4.12 -42.75 6.02
C VAL A 873 4.14 -43.43 4.64
N PRO A 874 5.29 -43.96 4.18
CA PRO A 874 5.38 -44.62 2.88
C PRO A 874 4.47 -45.87 2.80
N GLU A 875 3.95 -46.18 1.61
CA GLU A 875 2.95 -47.26 1.37
C GLU A 875 3.38 -48.62 1.94
N THR A 876 4.68 -48.91 1.99
CA THR A 876 5.24 -50.12 2.62
C THR A 876 4.99 -50.17 4.13
N VAL A 877 5.24 -49.07 4.84
CA VAL A 877 4.99 -48.92 6.29
C VAL A 877 3.49 -48.81 6.56
N LEU A 878 2.74 -48.12 5.72
CA LEU A 878 1.28 -48.06 5.78
C LEU A 878 0.70 -49.47 5.74
N THR A 879 1.05 -50.26 4.71
CA THR A 879 0.49 -51.59 4.47
C THR A 879 0.96 -52.62 5.49
N ALA A 880 2.19 -52.50 6.01
CA ALA A 880 2.78 -53.45 6.96
C ALA A 880 2.49 -53.14 8.45
N ARG A 881 2.37 -51.86 8.86
CA ARG A 881 2.21 -51.46 10.27
C ARG A 881 0.93 -50.67 10.57
N VAL A 882 0.52 -49.71 9.75
CA VAL A 882 -0.63 -48.84 10.10
C VAL A 882 -1.97 -49.49 9.75
N LEU A 883 -2.09 -50.03 8.54
CA LEU A 883 -3.33 -50.61 8.03
C LEU A 883 -3.80 -51.87 8.79
N PRO A 884 -2.92 -52.79 9.27
CA PRO A 884 -3.35 -53.87 10.15
C PRO A 884 -3.92 -53.36 11.47
N ALA A 885 -3.34 -52.29 12.05
CA ALA A 885 -3.88 -51.64 13.24
C ALA A 885 -5.26 -51.01 12.99
N LEU A 886 -5.46 -50.34 11.84
CA LEU A 886 -6.77 -49.82 11.43
C LEU A 886 -7.81 -50.93 11.27
N VAL A 887 -7.44 -52.09 10.71
CA VAL A 887 -8.32 -53.28 10.60
C VAL A 887 -8.71 -53.83 11.98
N THR A 888 -7.77 -53.88 12.92
CA THR A 888 -8.03 -54.29 14.31
C THR A 888 -9.01 -53.34 15.00
N LEU A 889 -8.80 -52.02 14.88
CA LEU A 889 -9.67 -51.00 15.46
C LEU A 889 -11.07 -50.93 14.80
N ALA A 890 -11.16 -51.22 13.49
CA ALA A 890 -12.45 -51.37 12.79
C ALA A 890 -13.24 -52.61 13.27
N SER A 891 -12.55 -53.60 13.80
CA SER A 891 -13.13 -54.83 14.36
C SER A 891 -13.44 -54.73 15.87
N ASP A 892 -13.26 -53.55 16.50
CA ASP A 892 -13.41 -53.40 17.95
C ASP A 892 -14.85 -53.66 18.43
N PRO A 893 -15.05 -54.35 19.57
CA PRO A 893 -16.39 -54.52 20.15
C PRO A 893 -17.08 -53.18 20.50
N GLN A 894 -16.33 -52.14 20.83
CA GLN A 894 -16.87 -50.84 21.25
C GLN A 894 -17.12 -49.92 20.06
N GLN A 895 -18.36 -49.41 19.97
CA GLN A 895 -18.80 -48.54 18.87
C GLN A 895 -18.02 -47.22 18.80
N LEU A 896 -17.55 -46.69 19.94
CA LEU A 896 -16.74 -45.46 19.98
C LEU A 896 -15.43 -45.62 19.19
N VAL A 897 -14.72 -46.73 19.39
CA VAL A 897 -13.47 -47.07 18.66
C VAL A 897 -13.76 -47.26 17.17
N ARG A 898 -14.82 -48.00 16.83
CA ARG A 898 -15.27 -48.17 15.43
C ARG A 898 -15.68 -46.86 14.75
N ARG A 899 -16.21 -45.88 15.51
CA ARG A 899 -16.50 -44.52 15.03
C ARG A 899 -15.22 -43.72 14.80
N ALA A 900 -14.26 -43.81 15.72
CA ALA A 900 -13.01 -43.05 15.66
C ALA A 900 -12.06 -43.49 14.53
N VAL A 901 -12.13 -44.75 14.08
CA VAL A 901 -11.29 -45.25 12.97
C VAL A 901 -11.85 -44.94 11.57
N VAL A 902 -13.13 -44.58 11.44
CA VAL A 902 -13.77 -44.29 10.14
C VAL A 902 -13.08 -43.16 9.36
N PRO A 903 -12.71 -42.01 9.96
CA PRO A 903 -11.96 -40.96 9.27
C PRO A 903 -10.63 -41.46 8.69
N ALA A 904 -9.90 -42.33 9.41
CA ALA A 904 -8.63 -42.90 8.94
C ALA A 904 -8.83 -43.84 7.75
N LEU A 905 -9.86 -44.70 7.77
CA LEU A 905 -10.21 -45.56 6.63
C LEU A 905 -10.68 -44.75 5.41
N GLY A 906 -11.39 -43.65 5.62
CA GLY A 906 -11.71 -42.68 4.57
C GLY A 906 -10.45 -42.07 3.96
N LEU A 907 -9.52 -41.61 4.81
CA LEU A 907 -8.28 -40.99 4.36
C LEU A 907 -7.36 -41.96 3.59
N VAL A 908 -7.42 -43.27 3.86
CA VAL A 908 -6.74 -44.29 3.01
C VAL A 908 -7.35 -44.29 1.59
N LEU A 909 -8.67 -44.24 1.45
CA LEU A 909 -9.34 -44.18 0.14
C LEU A 909 -9.13 -42.84 -0.59
N GLU A 910 -8.94 -41.76 0.16
CA GLU A 910 -8.70 -40.39 -0.32
C GLU A 910 -7.25 -40.18 -0.81
N THR A 911 -6.26 -40.66 -0.04
CA THR A 911 -4.84 -40.36 -0.26
C THR A 911 -4.05 -41.44 -1.01
N GLN A 912 -4.45 -42.71 -0.94
CA GLN A 912 -3.63 -43.82 -1.44
C GLN A 912 -4.07 -44.29 -2.85
N PRO A 913 -3.15 -44.39 -3.83
CA PRO A 913 -3.43 -45.00 -5.13
C PRO A 913 -3.27 -46.52 -5.12
N GLY A 914 -2.60 -47.06 -4.10
CA GLY A 914 -2.23 -48.47 -3.97
C GLY A 914 -3.43 -49.41 -3.98
N ARG A 915 -3.37 -50.46 -4.82
CA ARG A 915 -4.47 -51.43 -4.93
C ARG A 915 -4.72 -52.17 -3.61
N GLU A 916 -3.66 -52.65 -2.96
CA GLU A 916 -3.75 -53.41 -1.71
C GLU A 916 -4.30 -52.60 -0.52
N PRO A 917 -3.77 -51.39 -0.20
CA PRO A 917 -4.30 -50.60 0.91
C PRO A 917 -5.77 -50.23 0.70
N SER A 918 -6.14 -49.82 -0.52
CA SER A 918 -7.53 -49.46 -0.83
C SER A 918 -8.47 -50.67 -0.90
N GLU A 919 -8.04 -51.87 -1.33
CA GLU A 919 -8.86 -53.08 -1.24
C GLU A 919 -9.19 -53.44 0.21
N LYS A 920 -8.20 -53.41 1.11
CA LYS A 920 -8.41 -53.66 2.55
C LYS A 920 -9.32 -52.59 3.17
N ALA A 921 -9.12 -51.31 2.85
CA ALA A 921 -9.98 -50.23 3.34
C ALA A 921 -11.44 -50.38 2.86
N ARG A 922 -11.68 -50.69 1.58
CA ARG A 922 -13.03 -50.95 1.04
C ARG A 922 -13.74 -52.12 1.72
N LEU A 923 -13.00 -53.16 2.12
CA LEU A 923 -13.54 -54.29 2.88
C LEU A 923 -13.97 -53.86 4.30
N GLN A 924 -13.13 -53.13 5.03
CA GLN A 924 -13.48 -52.63 6.37
C GLN A 924 -14.65 -51.64 6.34
N VAL A 925 -14.63 -50.68 5.41
CA VAL A 925 -15.74 -49.73 5.21
C VAL A 925 -17.04 -50.48 4.86
N THR A 926 -16.99 -51.52 4.01
CA THR A 926 -18.16 -52.37 3.70
C THR A 926 -18.71 -53.09 4.95
N ALA A 927 -17.87 -53.53 5.87
CA ALA A 927 -18.31 -54.13 7.13
C ALA A 927 -18.92 -53.07 8.07
N LEU A 928 -18.23 -51.93 8.26
CA LEU A 928 -18.70 -50.83 9.11
C LEU A 928 -20.00 -50.21 8.61
N CYS A 929 -20.26 -50.19 7.30
CA CYS A 929 -21.55 -49.79 6.74
C CYS A 929 -22.73 -50.62 7.30
N GLN A 930 -22.54 -51.84 7.82
CA GLN A 930 -23.63 -52.62 8.40
C GLN A 930 -24.12 -52.04 9.75
N ASP A 931 -23.28 -51.27 10.45
CA ASP A 931 -23.64 -50.59 11.69
C ASP A 931 -24.39 -49.28 11.37
N ALA A 932 -25.70 -49.27 11.64
CA ALA A 932 -26.55 -48.12 11.36
C ALA A 932 -26.13 -46.85 12.14
N ALA A 933 -25.47 -47.01 13.29
CA ALA A 933 -25.05 -45.89 14.15
C ALA A 933 -23.66 -45.34 13.79
N LEU A 934 -23.07 -45.79 12.67
CA LEU A 934 -21.87 -45.21 12.05
C LEU A 934 -22.17 -44.43 10.75
N ALA A 935 -23.44 -44.27 10.38
CA ALA A 935 -23.87 -43.73 9.09
C ALA A 935 -23.30 -42.32 8.78
N GLY A 936 -23.50 -41.33 9.65
CA GLY A 936 -22.97 -39.97 9.47
C GLY A 936 -21.44 -39.88 9.34
N PRO A 937 -20.65 -40.48 10.26
CA PRO A 937 -19.20 -40.58 10.11
C PRO A 937 -18.74 -41.24 8.81
N LEU A 938 -19.40 -42.33 8.40
CA LEU A 938 -19.11 -43.01 7.14
C LEU A 938 -19.47 -42.14 5.93
N ALA A 939 -20.59 -41.41 5.97
CA ALA A 939 -20.97 -40.48 4.92
C ALA A 939 -19.93 -39.37 4.73
N ALA A 940 -19.49 -38.71 5.81
CA ALA A 940 -18.46 -37.68 5.75
C ALA A 940 -17.12 -38.21 5.19
N ALA A 941 -16.70 -39.41 5.62
CA ALA A 941 -15.48 -40.06 5.14
C ALA A 941 -15.55 -40.45 3.65
N LEU A 942 -16.67 -41.02 3.21
CA LEU A 942 -16.90 -41.41 1.81
C LEU A 942 -17.08 -40.21 0.88
N GLY A 943 -17.71 -39.14 1.37
CA GLY A 943 -17.91 -37.90 0.62
C GLY A 943 -16.60 -37.24 0.23
N ARG A 944 -15.66 -37.09 1.17
CA ARG A 944 -14.31 -36.55 0.88
C ARG A 944 -13.51 -37.43 -0.06
N ALA A 945 -13.44 -38.74 0.20
CA ALA A 945 -12.71 -39.67 -0.66
C ALA A 945 -13.22 -39.67 -2.12
N ALA A 946 -14.54 -39.55 -2.30
CA ALA A 946 -15.15 -39.43 -3.62
C ALA A 946 -14.94 -38.04 -4.26
N ALA A 947 -15.00 -36.96 -3.49
CA ALA A 947 -14.70 -35.60 -3.97
C ALA A 947 -13.25 -35.46 -4.46
N ALA A 948 -12.31 -36.17 -3.82
CA ALA A 948 -10.92 -36.31 -4.27
C ALA A 948 -10.74 -37.15 -5.56
N GLY A 949 -11.84 -37.57 -6.21
CA GLY A 949 -11.84 -38.29 -7.48
C GLY A 949 -11.39 -39.76 -7.39
N ARG A 950 -11.24 -40.32 -6.17
CA ARG A 950 -10.72 -41.69 -5.97
C ARG A 950 -11.80 -42.66 -5.52
N HIS A 951 -11.73 -43.87 -6.08
CA HIS A 951 -12.67 -44.97 -5.80
C HIS A 951 -14.16 -44.57 -5.87
N THR A 952 -14.48 -43.59 -6.72
CA THR A 952 -15.74 -42.84 -6.74
C THR A 952 -16.96 -43.74 -6.80
N GLU A 953 -16.99 -44.72 -7.71
CA GLU A 953 -18.12 -45.67 -7.82
C GLU A 953 -18.41 -46.43 -6.52
N PHE A 954 -17.38 -46.88 -5.81
CA PHE A 954 -17.54 -47.57 -4.53
C PHE A 954 -18.10 -46.62 -3.47
N CYS A 955 -17.52 -45.42 -3.37
CA CYS A 955 -17.91 -44.43 -2.38
C CYS A 955 -19.34 -43.93 -2.61
N LEU A 956 -19.71 -43.64 -3.85
CA LEU A 956 -21.06 -43.23 -4.26
C LEU A 956 -22.10 -44.33 -4.03
N SER A 957 -21.78 -45.59 -4.35
CA SER A 957 -22.64 -46.73 -4.08
C SER A 957 -22.94 -46.88 -2.58
N ARG A 958 -21.93 -46.73 -1.72
CA ARG A 958 -22.10 -46.78 -0.26
C ARG A 958 -22.82 -45.54 0.30
N LEU A 959 -22.58 -44.35 -0.24
CA LEU A 959 -23.31 -43.12 0.13
C LEU A 959 -24.81 -43.23 -0.21
N ALA A 960 -25.15 -43.80 -1.38
CA ALA A 960 -26.52 -44.08 -1.77
C ALA A 960 -27.18 -45.13 -0.84
N GLU A 961 -26.44 -46.18 -0.46
CA GLU A 961 -26.89 -47.19 0.51
C GLU A 961 -27.21 -46.58 1.89
N LEU A 962 -26.36 -45.67 2.40
CA LEU A 962 -26.59 -44.95 3.65
C LEU A 962 -27.80 -44.00 3.53
N SER A 963 -27.88 -43.24 2.44
CA SER A 963 -28.99 -42.31 2.17
C SER A 963 -30.35 -43.01 2.10
N ALA A 964 -30.40 -44.23 1.58
CA ALA A 964 -31.61 -45.03 1.47
C ALA A 964 -32.20 -45.45 2.83
N ARG A 965 -31.40 -45.44 3.91
CA ARG A 965 -31.83 -45.85 5.27
C ARG A 965 -32.69 -44.82 5.99
N ARG A 966 -32.72 -43.57 5.49
CA ARG A 966 -33.62 -42.49 5.95
C ARG A 966 -33.55 -42.19 7.45
N ALA A 967 -32.35 -42.24 8.02
CA ALA A 967 -32.10 -41.78 9.38
C ALA A 967 -32.03 -40.23 9.41
N PRO A 968 -32.92 -39.52 10.12
CA PRO A 968 -32.97 -38.06 10.09
C PRO A 968 -31.79 -37.39 10.81
N ALA A 969 -31.12 -38.10 11.72
CA ALA A 969 -29.95 -37.60 12.43
C ALA A 969 -28.72 -37.43 11.51
N ASP A 970 -28.58 -38.28 10.49
CA ASP A 970 -27.45 -38.25 9.55
C ASP A 970 -27.70 -37.33 8.35
N ALA A 971 -28.91 -36.75 8.21
CA ALA A 971 -29.31 -35.87 7.13
C ALA A 971 -28.35 -34.67 6.85
N PRO A 972 -27.81 -33.93 7.86
CA PRO A 972 -26.82 -32.89 7.59
C PRO A 972 -25.49 -33.47 7.09
N THR A 973 -24.95 -34.50 7.75
CA THR A 973 -23.67 -35.12 7.33
C THR A 973 -23.75 -35.81 5.96
N LEU A 974 -24.94 -36.29 5.56
CA LEU A 974 -25.20 -36.76 4.21
C LEU A 974 -25.26 -35.59 3.21
N LEU A 975 -25.89 -34.47 3.58
CA LEU A 975 -25.89 -33.26 2.75
C LEU A 975 -24.46 -32.74 2.53
N ASP A 976 -23.63 -32.70 3.58
CA ASP A 976 -22.23 -32.26 3.53
C ASP A 976 -21.35 -33.21 2.69
N ALA A 977 -21.64 -34.51 2.70
CA ALA A 977 -21.00 -35.47 1.80
C ALA A 977 -21.35 -35.19 0.31
N TYR A 978 -22.57 -34.72 0.02
CA TYR A 978 -23.00 -34.35 -1.32
C TYR A 978 -22.64 -32.91 -1.75
N THR A 979 -22.40 -31.97 -0.82
CA THR A 979 -21.79 -30.67 -1.17
C THR A 979 -20.32 -30.85 -1.58
N ALA A 980 -19.55 -31.65 -0.83
CA ALA A 980 -18.16 -31.96 -1.17
C ALA A 980 -18.03 -32.56 -2.58
N LEU A 981 -18.94 -33.46 -2.94
CA LEU A 981 -19.03 -34.05 -4.29
C LEU A 981 -19.28 -33.01 -5.40
N ALA A 982 -20.00 -31.92 -5.13
CA ALA A 982 -20.23 -30.84 -6.09
C ALA A 982 -19.02 -29.90 -6.28
N CYS A 983 -17.97 -30.07 -5.46
CA CYS A 983 -16.67 -29.42 -5.62
C CYS A 983 -15.62 -30.35 -6.28
N GLY A 984 -15.94 -31.63 -6.49
CA GLY A 984 -15.07 -32.63 -7.11
C GLY A 984 -15.50 -33.01 -8.53
N HIS A 985 -14.70 -33.84 -9.21
CA HIS A 985 -15.04 -34.38 -10.53
C HIS A 985 -15.81 -35.70 -10.40
N VAL A 986 -17.05 -35.72 -10.90
CA VAL A 986 -17.96 -36.88 -10.82
C VAL A 986 -18.55 -37.17 -12.20
N ALA A 987 -18.33 -38.38 -12.72
CA ALA A 987 -18.85 -38.77 -14.03
C ALA A 987 -20.40 -38.72 -14.08
N GLY A 988 -20.95 -38.10 -15.13
CA GLY A 988 -22.39 -37.86 -15.27
C GLY A 988 -23.29 -39.11 -15.16
N GLU A 989 -22.79 -40.28 -15.60
CA GLU A 989 -23.51 -41.55 -15.39
C GLU A 989 -23.72 -41.85 -13.90
N ALA A 990 -22.70 -41.68 -13.06
CA ALA A 990 -22.77 -41.89 -11.61
C ALA A 990 -23.62 -40.83 -10.90
N VAL A 991 -23.62 -39.58 -11.40
CA VAL A 991 -24.55 -38.54 -10.94
C VAL A 991 -26.01 -38.99 -11.15
N SER A 992 -26.32 -39.53 -12.34
CA SER A 992 -27.67 -40.01 -12.68
C SER A 992 -28.08 -41.28 -11.92
N ARG A 993 -27.14 -42.22 -11.73
CA ARG A 993 -27.36 -43.56 -11.16
C ARG A 993 -27.44 -43.55 -9.64
N ASP A 994 -26.49 -42.89 -8.98
CA ASP A 994 -26.26 -43.02 -7.54
C ASP A 994 -26.62 -41.72 -6.79
N VAL A 995 -26.24 -40.54 -7.32
CA VAL A 995 -26.36 -39.26 -6.58
C VAL A 995 -27.78 -38.71 -6.59
N LEU A 996 -28.44 -38.58 -7.75
CA LEU A 996 -29.79 -38.01 -7.83
C LEU A 996 -30.86 -38.80 -7.03
N PRO A 997 -30.87 -40.16 -7.01
CA PRO A 997 -31.80 -40.91 -6.17
C PRO A 997 -31.50 -40.77 -4.66
N ALA A 998 -30.24 -40.63 -4.29
CA ALA A 998 -29.83 -40.41 -2.90
C ALA A 998 -30.20 -39.01 -2.41
N LEU A 999 -29.92 -37.96 -3.17
CA LEU A 999 -30.33 -36.59 -2.87
C LEU A 999 -31.85 -36.45 -2.72
N ARG A 1000 -32.66 -37.15 -3.55
CA ARG A 1000 -34.11 -37.24 -3.36
C ARG A 1000 -34.50 -37.84 -2.00
N SER A 1001 -33.75 -38.84 -1.53
CA SER A 1001 -33.97 -39.43 -0.20
C SER A 1001 -33.57 -38.49 0.94
N VAL A 1002 -32.50 -37.70 0.77
CA VAL A 1002 -32.08 -36.66 1.73
C VAL A 1002 -33.09 -35.50 1.79
N ILE A 1003 -33.64 -35.04 0.65
CA ILE A 1003 -34.72 -34.02 0.62
C ILE A 1003 -35.93 -34.46 1.46
N CYS A 1004 -36.29 -35.74 1.43
CA CYS A 1004 -37.40 -36.29 2.24
C CYS A 1004 -37.12 -36.34 3.75
N LEU A 1005 -35.86 -36.22 4.19
CA LEU A 1005 -35.50 -36.05 5.61
C LEU A 1005 -35.55 -34.57 6.02
N LEU A 1006 -35.11 -33.68 5.12
CA LEU A 1006 -35.04 -32.23 5.32
C LEU A 1006 -36.41 -31.52 5.15
N HIS A 1007 -37.50 -32.21 5.49
CA HIS A 1007 -38.87 -31.70 5.27
C HIS A 1007 -39.17 -30.41 6.05
N SER A 1008 -38.51 -30.15 7.18
CA SER A 1008 -38.75 -28.99 8.06
C SER A 1008 -37.88 -27.75 7.79
N CYS A 1009 -36.83 -27.82 6.96
CA CYS A 1009 -35.90 -26.69 6.73
C CYS A 1009 -35.94 -26.19 5.28
N SER A 1010 -36.42 -24.96 5.06
CA SER A 1010 -36.49 -24.32 3.73
C SER A 1010 -35.11 -23.99 3.16
N THR A 1011 -34.20 -23.45 3.97
CA THR A 1011 -32.82 -23.10 3.58
C THR A 1011 -32.01 -24.29 3.09
N LEU A 1012 -32.12 -25.46 3.73
CA LEU A 1012 -31.37 -26.65 3.31
C LEU A 1012 -31.86 -27.21 1.96
N ARG A 1013 -33.12 -26.98 1.58
CA ARG A 1013 -33.61 -27.34 0.23
C ARG A 1013 -32.98 -26.47 -0.87
N LEU A 1014 -32.71 -25.19 -0.58
CA LEU A 1014 -31.97 -24.30 -1.48
C LEU A 1014 -30.54 -24.81 -1.73
N ILE A 1015 -29.86 -25.29 -0.69
CA ILE A 1015 -28.53 -25.93 -0.82
C ILE A 1015 -28.60 -27.16 -1.72
N VAL A 1016 -29.61 -28.05 -1.56
CA VAL A 1016 -29.76 -29.23 -2.44
C VAL A 1016 -30.03 -28.81 -3.90
N ILE A 1017 -30.80 -27.76 -4.15
CA ILE A 1017 -31.00 -27.24 -5.51
C ILE A 1017 -29.68 -26.75 -6.12
N LEU A 1018 -28.85 -26.04 -5.35
CA LEU A 1018 -27.53 -25.58 -5.80
C LEU A 1018 -26.57 -26.76 -6.09
N ILE A 1019 -26.53 -27.77 -5.22
CA ILE A 1019 -25.79 -29.03 -5.46
C ILE A 1019 -26.22 -29.67 -6.78
N VAL A 1020 -27.53 -29.85 -6.99
CA VAL A 1020 -28.06 -30.50 -8.19
C VAL A 1020 -27.74 -29.69 -9.46
N THR A 1021 -27.90 -28.36 -9.43
CA THR A 1021 -27.55 -27.50 -10.56
C THR A 1021 -26.06 -27.56 -10.88
N ARG A 1022 -25.16 -27.54 -9.87
CA ARG A 1022 -23.71 -27.61 -10.11
C ARG A 1022 -23.27 -28.99 -10.62
N LEU A 1023 -23.81 -30.07 -10.08
CA LEU A 1023 -23.54 -31.44 -10.56
C LEU A 1023 -24.09 -31.70 -11.97
N ILE A 1024 -25.17 -31.01 -12.37
CA ILE A 1024 -25.66 -31.05 -13.76
C ILE A 1024 -24.72 -30.26 -14.69
N SER A 1025 -24.20 -29.10 -14.27
CA SER A 1025 -23.17 -28.35 -15.01
C SER A 1025 -21.92 -29.20 -15.25
N LEU A 1026 -21.39 -29.80 -14.17
CA LEU A 1026 -20.21 -30.69 -14.17
C LEU A 1026 -20.42 -32.05 -14.88
N ALA A 1027 -21.62 -32.31 -15.40
CA ALA A 1027 -21.95 -33.48 -16.20
C ALA A 1027 -22.36 -33.12 -17.65
N ILE A 1028 -22.25 -31.83 -18.01
CA ILE A 1028 -22.45 -31.26 -19.35
C ILE A 1028 -21.14 -30.63 -19.87
N GLU A 1029 -20.33 -30.10 -18.95
CA GLU A 1029 -18.88 -29.83 -19.08
C GLU A 1029 -18.08 -31.14 -19.30
#